data_AF-A0A0S8A3D5-F1
#
_entry.id   AF-A0A0S8A3D5-F1
#
_cell.length_a   1.000
_cell.length_b   1.000
_cell.length_c   1.000
_cell.angle_alpha   90.00
_cell.angle_beta   90.00
_cell.angle_gamma   90.00
#
_symmetry.space_group_name_H-M   'P 1'
#
loop_
_entity.id
_entity.type
_entity.pdbx_description
1 polymer ?
#
loop_
_entity_poly.entity_id
_entity_poly.type
_entity_poly.pdbx_seq_one_letter_code
_entity_poly.pdbx_strand_id
1 'polypeptide(L)'
;MVAGSNVSVPVTRRGGRGLIALFGPLRPAPVVVLAAAYFFPVAAFSQMSRSCMDSTVSVVPGERYAMGGFGRFFWGDHYRGAWTTAFRVPVLDLQRCGGGLTPTERGGGRQTKSLRFRDADGREYSFRSIDKDPAAALPPLLRTTIAADVMQDQISSQHPLGAVVSSPILETAGVLHAAPLLVVMPDDDRLGEFRAEFAHMLGMIEERPDEYDADIAAFAGAKRVIGSETLIERIRDKPTDRVNARAFLNARLLDFYLGDWDRHIDQWRWAEFGSDSLPGWYPIPRDRDQVFSKLDGLFPALAQWSMPQIVGYSDKYLSVFSLHWNARDIDRRFLADLDRSAWDSIAASIAAKITDETIKRAVRRLPDELYRLDGAWLESTLRSRRDGLSGAAAKFYELLARNVEVHASDEAETAQIREGAGGYIEILLAESSSEASPYFERRIDPRETKEVRIYLYGGDDSVAVSGSQRLGSLVRVIGGRGDDTYAFETPTAKVKLYDASGDNRVIGDPPGGTGINNKDYGSKQRTAPRDWGSAIVPTGYVAYGTDYGVLFKAGLSRRQFGFRRDPYAAKWTLSTSVATRNRFDLSMEHDYRFENSGQHFRTRAFGTSFDVIHFYGLGNNTADSGDTEFYEVQRRLVTVEPMFARSFGENLDVGVGPTARYSRTGANEGKFISTVTNLYGA
;
A
#
# COMPACT_ATOMS: atom_id res chain seq x y z
N MET A 1 16.34 41.68 -52.49
CA MET A 1 17.43 41.62 -53.49
C MET A 1 18.00 40.21 -53.41
N VAL A 2 17.54 39.30 -54.30
CA VAL A 2 18.21 38.91 -55.57
C VAL A 2 19.51 38.18 -55.22
N ALA A 3 19.78 36.92 -55.54
CA ALA A 3 19.31 35.97 -56.56
C ALA A 3 19.48 34.55 -55.97
N GLY A 4 18.79 33.49 -56.34
CA GLY A 4 18.27 33.12 -57.66
C GLY A 4 19.11 31.96 -58.22
N SER A 5 18.52 30.76 -58.30
CA SER A 5 18.75 29.80 -59.38
C SER A 5 17.79 28.61 -59.23
N ASN A 6 16.65 28.79 -59.89
CA ASN A 6 15.76 27.72 -60.35
C ASN A 6 16.47 26.84 -61.41
N VAL A 7 15.75 25.78 -61.77
CA VAL A 7 15.67 25.13 -63.10
C VAL A 7 16.44 23.80 -63.17
N SER A 8 15.90 22.63 -63.57
CA SER A 8 14.55 22.07 -63.73
C SER A 8 14.69 20.69 -64.42
N VAL A 9 13.62 19.87 -64.39
CA VAL A 9 13.09 19.08 -65.56
C VAL A 9 13.65 17.63 -65.77
N PRO A 10 12.86 16.64 -66.29
CA PRO A 10 11.82 15.86 -65.58
C PRO A 10 11.69 14.39 -66.13
N VAL A 11 10.48 13.78 -66.04
CA VAL A 11 9.92 12.75 -66.99
C VAL A 11 10.41 11.30 -66.68
N THR A 12 9.62 10.23 -66.51
CA THR A 12 8.26 9.83 -66.94
C THR A 12 7.78 8.55 -66.23
N ARG A 13 6.46 8.50 -65.97
CA ARG A 13 5.45 7.44 -66.25
C ARG A 13 5.61 5.95 -65.85
N ARG A 14 4.45 5.46 -65.36
CA ARG A 14 3.83 4.10 -65.43
C ARG A 14 4.51 3.05 -64.55
N GLY A 15 3.83 2.23 -63.74
CA GLY A 15 2.42 1.88 -63.66
C GLY A 15 2.34 0.37 -63.36
N GLY A 16 1.52 -0.04 -62.39
CA GLY A 16 0.95 -1.39 -62.33
C GLY A 16 1.65 -2.47 -61.48
N ARG A 17 1.19 -2.57 -60.22
CA ARG A 17 0.65 -3.73 -59.50
C ARG A 17 1.26 -5.15 -59.65
N GLY A 18 1.53 -5.75 -58.47
CA GLY A 18 1.41 -7.18 -58.11
C GLY A 18 2.73 -7.96 -58.18
N LEU A 19 3.10 -8.90 -57.29
CA LEU A 19 2.39 -9.62 -56.22
C LEU A 19 3.44 -10.29 -55.29
N ILE A 20 3.20 -10.22 -53.98
CA ILE A 20 3.43 -11.20 -52.89
C ILE A 20 4.75 -12.01 -52.76
N ALA A 21 5.42 -11.71 -51.64
CA ALA A 21 6.13 -12.55 -50.65
C ALA A 21 7.30 -13.47 -51.03
N LEU A 22 8.40 -13.30 -50.28
CA LEU A 22 9.17 -14.39 -49.68
C LEU A 22 9.84 -13.89 -48.38
N PHE A 23 9.46 -14.49 -47.26
CA PHE A 23 10.11 -14.34 -45.96
C PHE A 23 11.52 -14.98 -46.00
N GLY A 24 12.49 -14.33 -45.38
CA GLY A 24 13.80 -14.89 -45.05
C GLY A 24 14.23 -14.42 -43.65
N PRO A 25 14.71 -15.30 -42.75
CA PRO A 25 14.90 -14.99 -41.34
C PRO A 25 16.27 -14.35 -41.12
N LEU A 26 16.29 -13.14 -40.54
CA LEU A 26 17.51 -12.58 -39.97
C LEU A 26 17.54 -12.92 -38.47
N ARG A 27 18.53 -13.72 -38.11
CA ARG A 27 18.86 -14.16 -36.74
C ARG A 27 19.09 -12.95 -35.84
N PRO A 28 18.58 -12.94 -34.59
CA PRO A 28 19.00 -11.95 -33.62
C PRO A 28 20.40 -12.32 -33.11
N ALA A 29 21.35 -11.39 -33.24
CA ALA A 29 22.60 -11.45 -32.50
C ALA A 29 22.30 -11.25 -31.00
N PRO A 30 22.87 -12.04 -30.09
CA PRO A 30 22.71 -11.80 -28.67
C PRO A 30 23.59 -10.61 -28.30
N VAL A 31 23.00 -9.44 -28.12
CA VAL A 31 23.63 -8.38 -27.34
C VAL A 31 23.56 -8.84 -25.88
N VAL A 32 24.61 -9.50 -25.43
CA VAL A 32 24.84 -9.77 -24.02
C VAL A 32 25.13 -8.42 -23.36
N VAL A 33 24.07 -7.77 -22.85
CA VAL A 33 24.21 -6.66 -21.91
C VAL A 33 24.60 -7.28 -20.58
N LEU A 34 25.90 -7.42 -20.36
CA LEU A 34 26.48 -7.64 -19.04
C LEU A 34 26.30 -6.35 -18.22
N ALA A 35 25.09 -6.14 -17.70
CA ALA A 35 24.85 -5.18 -16.64
C ALA A 35 25.41 -5.77 -15.34
N ALA A 36 26.74 -5.70 -15.18
CA ALA A 36 27.36 -5.84 -13.89
C ALA A 36 26.91 -4.64 -13.05
N ALA A 37 25.84 -4.83 -12.27
CA ALA A 37 25.48 -3.92 -11.19
C ALA A 37 26.61 -3.98 -10.15
N TYR A 38 27.65 -3.16 -10.36
CA TYR A 38 28.64 -2.86 -9.33
C TYR A 38 27.93 -2.05 -8.24
N PHE A 39 27.22 -2.75 -7.37
CA PHE A 39 27.06 -2.27 -6.00
C PHE A 39 28.45 -2.34 -5.39
N PHE A 40 29.17 -1.22 -5.34
CA PHE A 40 30.29 -1.13 -4.41
C PHE A 40 29.72 -1.45 -3.03
N PRO A 41 30.22 -2.49 -2.34
CA PRO A 41 29.78 -2.75 -1.00
C PRO A 41 30.27 -1.54 -0.19
N VAL A 42 29.34 -0.73 0.30
CA VAL A 42 29.61 0.14 1.45
C VAL A 42 29.77 -0.82 2.63
N ALA A 43 30.93 -1.49 2.69
CA ALA A 43 31.28 -2.44 3.73
C ALA A 43 31.96 -1.68 4.86
N ALA A 44 31.14 -1.04 5.68
CA ALA A 44 31.49 -0.69 7.05
C ALA A 44 30.24 -0.86 7.90
N PHE A 45 29.84 -2.12 8.10
CA PHE A 45 28.76 -2.45 9.02
C PHE A 45 29.34 -2.65 10.41
N SER A 46 28.93 -1.78 11.33
CA SER A 46 29.19 -1.86 12.77
C SER A 46 28.55 -3.15 13.32
N GLN A 47 29.32 -4.24 13.36
CA GLN A 47 28.94 -5.40 14.14
C GLN A 47 29.23 -5.07 15.61
N MET A 48 28.17 -5.00 16.43
CA MET A 48 28.34 -4.93 17.89
C MET A 48 29.23 -6.09 18.33
N SER A 49 30.36 -5.73 18.94
CA SER A 49 31.43 -6.65 19.34
C SER A 49 30.93 -7.69 20.36
N ARG A 50 31.56 -8.88 20.37
CA ARG A 50 31.41 -9.87 21.46
C ARG A 50 31.69 -9.28 22.85
N SER A 51 32.36 -8.13 22.94
CA SER A 51 32.57 -7.39 24.17
C SER A 51 31.29 -6.84 24.82
N CYS A 52 30.15 -6.85 24.13
CA CYS A 52 28.85 -6.46 24.70
C CYS A 52 28.17 -7.55 25.55
N MET A 53 28.76 -8.75 25.66
CA MET A 53 28.18 -9.89 26.36
C MET A 53 28.99 -10.25 27.61
N ASP A 54 28.30 -10.48 28.72
CA ASP A 54 28.88 -11.03 29.95
C ASP A 54 28.51 -12.52 30.11
N SER A 55 27.66 -12.84 31.08
CA SER A 55 27.19 -14.17 31.39
C SER A 55 26.00 -14.56 30.53
N THR A 56 25.56 -15.82 30.60
CA THR A 56 24.33 -16.27 29.92
C THR A 56 23.29 -16.70 30.95
N VAL A 57 22.03 -16.35 30.70
CA VAL A 57 20.88 -16.71 31.54
C VAL A 57 19.84 -17.46 30.71
N SER A 58 19.11 -18.36 31.35
CA SER A 58 17.99 -19.06 30.72
C SER A 58 16.73 -18.23 30.88
N VAL A 59 16.04 -17.94 29.77
CA VAL A 59 14.80 -17.14 29.76
C VAL A 59 13.73 -17.81 28.91
N VAL A 60 12.47 -17.60 29.28
CA VAL A 60 11.31 -17.94 28.45
C VAL A 60 10.72 -16.65 27.90
N PRO A 61 10.59 -16.46 26.57
CA PRO A 61 10.14 -15.18 26.01
C PRO A 61 8.74 -14.74 26.46
N GLY A 62 7.81 -15.69 26.62
CA GLY A 62 6.44 -15.39 27.03
C GLY A 62 5.65 -16.65 27.36
N GLU A 63 5.77 -17.12 28.61
CA GLU A 63 4.98 -18.27 29.13
C GLU A 63 3.46 -18.07 28.96
N ARG A 64 3.00 -16.82 28.99
CA ARG A 64 1.60 -16.41 28.82
C ARG A 64 0.96 -16.89 27.51
N TYR A 65 1.76 -17.20 26.49
CA TYR A 65 1.27 -17.62 25.18
C TYR A 65 0.96 -19.12 25.07
N ALA A 66 1.11 -19.88 26.16
CA ALA A 66 0.70 -21.27 26.20
C ALA A 66 -0.82 -21.41 25.95
N MET A 67 -1.20 -22.23 24.97
CA MET A 67 -2.59 -22.43 24.59
C MET A 67 -2.85 -23.90 24.23
N GLY A 68 -4.03 -24.42 24.62
CA GLY A 68 -4.49 -25.77 24.26
C GLY A 68 -5.05 -25.88 22.84
N GLY A 69 -5.32 -27.10 22.38
CA GLY A 69 -5.73 -27.40 20.99
C GLY A 69 -7.01 -26.68 20.52
N PHE A 70 -8.02 -26.56 21.37
CA PHE A 70 -9.27 -25.85 21.03
C PHE A 70 -9.02 -24.35 20.78
N GLY A 71 -8.19 -23.70 21.59
CA GLY A 71 -7.81 -22.30 21.39
C GLY A 71 -7.02 -22.11 20.10
N ARG A 72 -6.04 -22.99 19.83
CA ARG A 72 -5.21 -22.97 18.61
C ARG A 72 -6.02 -23.12 17.32
N PHE A 73 -7.13 -23.84 17.32
CA PHE A 73 -8.01 -23.91 16.15
C PHE A 73 -8.56 -22.52 15.75
N PHE A 74 -8.98 -21.72 16.73
CA PHE A 74 -9.55 -20.40 16.49
C PHE A 74 -8.48 -19.32 16.31
N TRP A 75 -7.47 -19.32 17.16
CA TRP A 75 -6.46 -18.27 17.27
C TRP A 75 -5.13 -18.60 16.57
N GLY A 76 -4.92 -19.85 16.15
CA GLY A 76 -3.70 -20.31 15.48
C GLY A 76 -2.71 -21.04 16.40
N ASP A 77 -1.84 -21.84 15.82
CA ASP A 77 -0.64 -22.38 16.47
C ASP A 77 0.44 -21.30 16.60
N HIS A 78 0.61 -20.47 15.56
CA HIS A 78 1.59 -19.39 15.49
C HIS A 78 3.03 -19.86 15.83
N TYR A 79 3.76 -19.08 16.64
CA TYR A 79 5.05 -19.43 17.23
C TYR A 79 4.97 -19.73 18.72
N ARG A 80 3.80 -20.16 19.24
CA ARG A 80 3.63 -20.39 20.69
C ARG A 80 4.70 -21.31 21.27
N GLY A 81 5.14 -22.32 20.52
CA GLY A 81 6.27 -23.16 20.91
C GLY A 81 7.58 -22.38 21.14
N ALA A 82 7.91 -21.43 20.26
CA ALA A 82 9.10 -20.60 20.43
C ALA A 82 8.96 -19.62 21.60
N TRP A 83 7.75 -19.11 21.84
CA TRP A 83 7.45 -18.21 22.95
C TRP A 83 7.51 -18.89 24.33
N THR A 84 7.18 -20.18 24.42
CA THR A 84 7.14 -20.93 25.68
C THR A 84 8.37 -21.80 25.94
N THR A 85 9.35 -21.81 25.04
CA THR A 85 10.57 -22.63 25.19
C THR A 85 11.69 -21.81 25.81
N ALA A 86 12.28 -22.31 26.89
CA ALA A 86 13.44 -21.68 27.51
C ALA A 86 14.69 -21.84 26.62
N PHE A 87 15.50 -20.79 26.52
CA PHE A 87 16.82 -20.83 25.88
C PHE A 87 17.81 -19.89 26.56
N ARG A 88 19.11 -20.08 26.30
CA ARG A 88 20.16 -19.25 26.89
C ARG A 88 20.40 -17.98 26.07
N VAL A 89 20.50 -16.86 26.76
CA VAL A 89 20.73 -15.52 26.17
C VAL A 89 21.85 -14.83 26.95
N PRO A 90 22.77 -14.11 26.28
CA PRO A 90 23.76 -13.30 26.98
C PRO A 90 23.12 -12.14 27.74
N VAL A 91 23.67 -11.82 28.91
CA VAL A 91 23.39 -10.58 29.63
C VAL A 91 24.21 -9.46 29.01
N LEU A 92 23.59 -8.30 28.79
CA LEU A 92 24.25 -7.11 28.24
C LEU A 92 25.28 -6.57 29.25
N ASP A 93 26.52 -6.39 28.80
CA ASP A 93 27.56 -5.71 29.58
C ASP A 93 27.51 -4.20 29.29
N LEU A 94 26.85 -3.43 30.17
CA LEU A 94 26.72 -1.98 30.02
C LEU A 94 28.08 -1.26 30.11
N GLN A 95 29.08 -1.83 30.77
CA GLN A 95 30.38 -1.18 30.91
C GLN A 95 31.24 -1.35 29.67
N ARG A 96 31.19 -2.52 29.02
CA ARG A 96 32.04 -2.83 27.86
C ARG A 96 31.38 -2.54 26.52
N CYS A 97 30.06 -2.62 26.44
CA CYS A 97 29.38 -2.38 25.17
C CYS A 97 29.52 -0.89 24.76
N GLY A 98 29.91 -0.64 23.51
CA GLY A 98 30.18 0.73 23.03
C GLY A 98 31.27 1.50 23.80
N GLY A 99 32.10 0.81 24.60
CA GLY A 99 33.02 1.49 25.54
C GLY A 99 32.37 2.06 26.80
N GLY A 100 31.07 1.75 27.02
CA GLY A 100 30.29 2.17 28.18
C GLY A 100 28.95 2.76 27.75
N LEU A 101 27.86 2.01 27.89
CA LEU A 101 26.50 2.46 27.61
C LEU A 101 25.90 3.19 28.82
N THR A 102 25.48 4.42 28.60
CA THR A 102 24.73 5.22 29.57
C THR A 102 23.28 5.31 29.13
N PRO A 103 22.29 4.90 29.94
CA PRO A 103 20.88 5.04 29.59
C PRO A 103 20.50 6.53 29.56
N THR A 104 19.72 6.93 28.57
CA THR A 104 19.36 8.34 28.36
C THR A 104 17.87 8.58 28.44
N GLU A 105 17.07 7.78 27.74
CA GLU A 105 15.66 8.06 27.57
C GLU A 105 14.85 6.77 27.45
N ARG A 106 13.75 6.68 28.20
CA ARG A 106 12.70 5.70 27.93
C ARG A 106 11.98 6.09 26.64
N GLY A 107 11.98 5.20 25.66
CA GLY A 107 11.22 5.34 24.42
C GLY A 107 10.17 4.26 24.25
N GLY A 108 9.72 4.14 23.00
CA GLY A 108 8.81 3.09 22.57
C GLY A 108 7.40 3.62 22.32
N GLY A 109 6.72 3.04 21.32
CA GLY A 109 5.34 3.36 21.02
C GLY A 109 4.37 2.78 22.06
N ARG A 110 3.08 2.74 21.73
CA ARG A 110 2.02 2.22 22.63
C ARG A 110 2.07 0.70 22.88
N GLN A 111 3.10 0.00 22.40
CA GLN A 111 3.19 -1.46 22.44
C GLN A 111 4.56 -2.01 22.87
N THR A 112 5.67 -1.34 22.51
CA THR A 112 7.03 -1.84 22.77
C THR A 112 7.69 -0.97 23.81
N LYS A 113 8.28 -1.56 24.85
CA LYS A 113 9.13 -0.82 25.78
C LYS A 113 10.53 -0.69 25.17
N SER A 114 11.05 0.53 25.07
CA SER A 114 12.42 0.74 24.60
C SER A 114 13.21 1.65 25.55
N LEU A 115 14.51 1.45 25.59
CA LEU A 115 15.45 2.27 26.35
C LEU A 115 16.57 2.69 25.43
N ARG A 116 16.81 4.00 25.33
CA ARG A 116 17.93 4.56 24.59
C ARG A 116 19.16 4.59 25.46
N PHE A 117 20.29 4.35 24.83
CA PHE A 117 21.61 4.45 25.42
C PHE A 117 22.46 5.36 24.57
N ARG A 118 23.45 5.99 25.20
CA ARG A 118 24.55 6.67 24.54
C ARG A 118 25.85 6.00 24.93
N ASP A 119 26.72 5.77 23.96
CA ASP A 119 28.06 5.24 24.21
C ASP A 119 29.09 6.34 24.51
N ALA A 120 30.33 5.96 24.76
CA ALA A 120 31.40 6.90 25.11
C ALA A 120 31.75 7.89 23.97
N ASP A 121 31.48 7.50 22.71
CA ASP A 121 31.71 8.30 21.51
C ASP A 121 30.47 9.12 21.10
N GLY A 122 29.40 9.06 21.90
CA GLY A 122 28.16 9.80 21.67
C GLY A 122 27.14 9.11 20.75
N ARG A 123 27.44 7.91 20.24
CA ARG A 123 26.50 7.16 19.38
C ARG A 123 25.32 6.66 20.19
N GLU A 124 24.14 6.63 19.58
CA GLU A 124 22.95 6.13 20.24
C GLU A 124 22.67 4.66 19.91
N TYR A 125 22.16 3.95 20.91
CA TYR A 125 21.70 2.57 20.81
C TYR A 125 20.27 2.51 21.36
N SER A 126 19.48 1.57 20.85
CA SER A 126 18.14 1.31 21.34
C SER A 126 18.02 -0.14 21.77
N PHE A 127 17.72 -0.36 23.05
CA PHE A 127 17.19 -1.64 23.52
C PHE A 127 15.68 -1.67 23.34
N ARG A 128 15.12 -2.77 22.87
CA ARG A 128 13.68 -2.99 22.67
C ARG A 128 13.26 -4.34 23.24
N SER A 129 12.16 -4.37 23.99
CA SER A 129 11.59 -5.61 24.52
C SER A 129 11.12 -6.54 23.39
N ILE A 130 11.34 -7.85 23.54
CA ILE A 130 10.79 -8.85 22.61
C ILE A 130 9.32 -9.10 22.89
N ASP A 131 8.97 -9.36 24.15
CA ASP A 131 7.57 -9.44 24.57
C ASP A 131 6.99 -8.02 24.66
N LYS A 132 5.87 -7.81 23.98
CA LYS A 132 5.22 -6.50 23.83
C LYS A 132 3.99 -6.42 24.72
N ASP A 133 3.60 -5.21 25.07
CA ASP A 133 2.36 -4.94 25.80
C ASP A 133 1.48 -3.99 24.98
N PRO A 134 0.58 -4.53 24.13
CA PRO A 134 -0.26 -3.72 23.27
C PRO A 134 -1.43 -3.05 24.00
N ALA A 135 -1.62 -3.28 25.31
CA ALA A 135 -2.79 -2.78 26.03
C ALA A 135 -2.92 -1.25 25.97
N ALA A 136 -1.81 -0.52 25.95
CA ALA A 136 -1.82 0.95 25.85
C ALA A 136 -2.28 1.47 24.47
N ALA A 137 -2.32 0.62 23.43
CA ALA A 137 -2.88 0.94 22.11
C ALA A 137 -4.41 0.92 22.09
N LEU A 138 -5.04 0.21 23.03
CA LEU A 138 -6.50 0.14 23.15
C LEU A 138 -7.10 1.40 23.80
N PRO A 139 -8.34 1.79 23.44
CA PRO A 139 -9.13 2.75 24.21
C PRO A 139 -9.20 2.34 25.69
N PRO A 140 -9.20 3.28 26.66
CA PRO A 140 -9.18 2.96 28.09
C PRO A 140 -10.20 1.91 28.53
N LEU A 141 -11.42 1.95 27.96
CA LEU A 141 -12.50 1.00 28.25
C LEU A 141 -12.22 -0.45 27.80
N LEU A 142 -11.32 -0.65 26.84
CA LEU A 142 -10.99 -1.96 26.29
C LEU A 142 -9.71 -2.57 26.89
N ARG A 143 -8.90 -1.78 27.59
CA ARG A 143 -7.59 -2.21 28.13
C ARG A 143 -7.68 -3.31 29.18
N THR A 144 -8.82 -3.43 29.86
CA THR A 144 -9.08 -4.42 30.91
C THR A 144 -10.15 -5.43 30.48
N THR A 145 -10.23 -5.72 29.17
CA THR A 145 -11.26 -6.61 28.60
C THR A 145 -10.62 -7.72 27.78
N ILE A 146 -11.43 -8.69 27.35
CA ILE A 146 -11.04 -9.77 26.44
C ILE A 146 -10.38 -9.23 25.16
N ALA A 147 -10.69 -7.99 24.73
CA ALA A 147 -10.03 -7.39 23.58
C ALA A 147 -8.51 -7.18 23.80
N ALA A 148 -8.10 -6.83 25.03
CA ALA A 148 -6.68 -6.71 25.39
C ALA A 148 -5.99 -8.08 25.40
N ASP A 149 -6.64 -9.10 25.96
CA ASP A 149 -6.12 -10.47 25.98
C ASP A 149 -5.95 -11.02 24.57
N VAL A 150 -6.92 -10.78 23.69
CA VAL A 150 -6.82 -11.17 22.28
C VAL A 150 -5.68 -10.43 21.59
N MET A 151 -5.56 -9.11 21.76
CA MET A 151 -4.45 -8.36 21.16
C MET A 151 -3.09 -8.81 21.67
N GLN A 152 -2.98 -9.10 22.97
CA GLN A 152 -1.77 -9.66 23.58
C GLN A 152 -1.46 -11.03 22.96
N ASP A 153 -2.43 -11.94 22.89
CA ASP A 153 -2.25 -13.28 22.32
C ASP A 153 -1.73 -13.25 20.88
N GLN A 154 -2.16 -12.27 20.07
CA GLN A 154 -1.69 -12.11 18.70
C GLN A 154 -0.23 -11.68 18.58
N ILE A 155 0.46 -11.26 19.64
CA ILE A 155 1.92 -11.12 19.63
C ILE A 155 2.59 -12.46 19.34
N SER A 156 1.99 -13.58 19.75
CA SER A 156 2.53 -14.91 19.49
C SER A 156 2.60 -15.28 17.99
N SER A 157 1.90 -14.54 17.12
CA SER A 157 2.00 -14.63 15.66
C SER A 157 3.35 -14.17 15.12
N GLN A 158 4.04 -13.27 15.82
CA GLN A 158 5.38 -12.78 15.45
C GLN A 158 6.43 -13.80 15.91
N HIS A 159 7.44 -14.07 15.07
CA HIS A 159 8.57 -14.87 15.51
C HIS A 159 9.40 -14.04 16.50
N PRO A 160 9.65 -14.49 17.74
CA PRO A 160 10.26 -13.66 18.79
C PRO A 160 11.65 -13.13 18.42
N LEU A 161 12.37 -13.87 17.55
CA LEU A 161 13.70 -13.51 17.05
C LEU A 161 13.74 -13.21 15.54
N GLY A 162 12.62 -12.81 14.93
CA GLY A 162 12.53 -12.58 13.48
C GLY A 162 13.55 -11.55 12.95
N ALA A 163 13.74 -10.45 13.69
CA ALA A 163 14.72 -9.41 13.34
C ALA A 163 16.18 -9.93 13.37
N VAL A 164 16.51 -10.80 14.34
CA VAL A 164 17.85 -11.42 14.46
C VAL A 164 18.15 -12.32 13.27
N VAL A 165 17.17 -13.12 12.83
CA VAL A 165 17.30 -13.97 11.64
C VAL A 165 17.40 -13.14 10.36
N SER A 166 16.73 -11.97 10.31
CA SER A 166 16.71 -11.12 9.12
C SER A 166 18.05 -10.42 8.85
N SER A 167 18.84 -10.10 9.87
CA SER A 167 20.06 -9.29 9.73
C SER A 167 21.10 -9.87 8.74
N PRO A 168 21.53 -11.15 8.82
CA PRO A 168 22.50 -11.69 7.85
C PRO A 168 22.00 -11.70 6.40
N ILE A 169 20.67 -11.79 6.20
CA ILE A 169 20.05 -11.74 4.87
C ILE A 169 20.16 -10.32 4.30
N LEU A 170 19.86 -9.29 5.12
CA LEU A 170 19.96 -7.89 4.72
C LEU A 170 21.40 -7.49 4.42
N GLU A 171 22.34 -7.93 5.25
CA GLU A 171 23.78 -7.73 5.05
C GLU A 171 24.21 -8.31 3.70
N THR A 172 23.85 -9.56 3.42
CA THR A 172 24.18 -10.24 2.15
C THR A 172 23.52 -9.56 0.94
N ALA A 173 22.30 -9.05 1.10
CA ALA A 173 21.58 -8.34 0.05
C ALA A 173 22.08 -6.90 -0.17
N GLY A 174 22.96 -6.38 0.70
CA GLY A 174 23.46 -5.00 0.63
C GLY A 174 22.41 -3.96 1.03
N VAL A 175 21.54 -4.29 1.98
CA VAL A 175 20.59 -3.34 2.58
C VAL A 175 21.21 -2.73 3.83
N LEU A 176 21.27 -1.40 3.88
CA LEU A 176 21.78 -0.67 5.04
C LEU A 176 20.85 -0.91 6.23
N HIS A 177 21.37 -1.47 7.33
CA HIS A 177 20.57 -1.82 8.51
C HIS A 177 21.44 -1.87 9.76
N ALA A 178 20.83 -1.59 10.91
CA ALA A 178 21.43 -1.89 12.21
C ALA A 178 21.25 -3.39 12.53
N ALA A 179 22.29 -4.01 13.09
CA ALA A 179 22.28 -5.43 13.43
C ALA A 179 21.84 -5.62 14.90
N PRO A 180 20.66 -6.20 15.17
CA PRO A 180 20.19 -6.42 16.52
C PRO A 180 20.97 -7.52 17.24
N LEU A 181 21.35 -7.24 18.48
CA LEU A 181 21.93 -8.18 19.41
C LEU A 181 20.88 -8.63 20.43
N LEU A 182 20.59 -9.92 20.45
CA LEU A 182 19.72 -10.54 21.45
C LEU A 182 20.41 -10.56 22.81
N VAL A 183 19.82 -9.91 23.81
CA VAL A 183 20.37 -9.80 25.16
C VAL A 183 19.28 -9.81 26.23
N VAL A 184 19.68 -10.10 27.45
CA VAL A 184 18.91 -9.76 28.66
C VAL A 184 19.54 -8.52 29.29
N MET A 185 18.70 -7.55 29.63
CA MET A 185 19.15 -6.37 30.35
C MET A 185 19.66 -6.76 31.76
N PRO A 186 20.87 -6.35 32.17
CA PRO A 186 21.38 -6.66 33.50
C PRO A 186 20.57 -5.95 34.58
N ASP A 187 20.66 -6.48 35.79
CA ASP A 187 20.25 -5.76 36.99
C ASP A 187 21.44 -4.95 37.53
N ASP A 188 21.66 -3.77 36.94
CA ASP A 188 22.86 -2.94 37.15
C ASP A 188 22.48 -1.53 37.63
N ASP A 189 23.21 -1.00 38.62
CA ASP A 189 22.99 0.35 39.18
C ASP A 189 23.10 1.46 38.13
N ARG A 190 23.87 1.25 37.05
CA ARG A 190 24.00 2.20 35.94
C ARG A 190 22.69 2.45 35.21
N LEU A 191 21.70 1.57 35.35
CA LEU A 191 20.35 1.78 34.81
C LEU A 191 19.58 2.89 35.54
N GLY A 192 19.99 3.28 36.75
CA GLY A 192 19.36 4.37 37.49
C GLY A 192 17.85 4.17 37.65
N GLU A 193 17.08 5.20 37.29
CA GLU A 193 15.61 5.18 37.36
C GLU A 193 14.96 4.12 36.44
N PHE A 194 15.65 3.71 35.37
CA PHE A 194 15.14 2.72 34.43
C PHE A 194 15.28 1.28 34.94
N ARG A 195 16.09 1.05 35.98
CA ARG A 195 16.40 -0.28 36.52
C ARG A 195 15.14 -1.06 36.88
N ALA A 196 14.18 -0.42 37.57
CA ALA A 196 12.95 -1.07 38.04
C ALA A 196 12.06 -1.59 36.90
N GLU A 197 12.14 -0.99 35.72
CA GLU A 197 11.34 -1.40 34.57
C GLU A 197 12.08 -2.34 33.63
N PHE A 198 13.39 -2.14 33.44
CA PHE A 198 14.16 -2.81 32.39
C PHE A 198 15.03 -3.97 32.89
N ALA A 199 15.40 -4.04 34.16
CA ALA A 199 16.24 -5.14 34.67
C ALA A 199 15.62 -6.52 34.36
N HIS A 200 16.45 -7.47 33.94
CA HIS A 200 16.08 -8.83 33.53
C HIS A 200 15.17 -8.94 32.29
N MET A 201 14.88 -7.83 31.62
CA MET A 201 14.05 -7.83 30.41
C MET A 201 14.78 -8.49 29.25
N LEU A 202 14.11 -9.43 28.58
CA LEU A 202 14.57 -9.98 27.31
C LEU A 202 14.29 -8.98 26.17
N GLY A 203 15.30 -8.68 25.38
CA GLY A 203 15.16 -7.77 24.27
C GLY A 203 16.30 -7.83 23.26
N MET A 204 16.29 -6.87 22.36
CA MET A 204 17.33 -6.67 21.36
C MET A 204 17.91 -5.27 21.52
N ILE A 205 19.23 -5.15 21.46
CA ILE A 205 19.92 -3.87 21.40
C ILE A 205 20.57 -3.71 20.03
N GLU A 206 20.42 -2.53 19.43
CA GLU A 206 21.03 -2.18 18.15
C GLU A 206 21.47 -0.72 18.16
N GLU A 207 22.47 -0.39 17.34
CA GLU A 207 22.81 1.00 17.04
C GLU A 207 21.58 1.68 16.42
N ARG A 208 21.27 2.90 16.86
CA ARG A 208 20.10 3.64 16.41
C ARG A 208 20.52 4.62 15.32
N PRO A 209 20.33 4.34 14.02
CA PRO A 209 20.55 5.36 12.99
C PRO A 209 19.51 6.47 13.17
N ASP A 210 19.93 7.68 13.51
CA ASP A 210 19.07 8.86 13.66
C ASP A 210 19.86 10.14 13.34
N GLU A 211 19.16 11.28 13.41
CA GLU A 211 19.79 12.60 13.29
C GLU A 211 20.65 12.90 14.52
N TYR A 212 21.91 13.24 14.27
CA TYR A 212 22.91 13.52 15.30
C TYR A 212 23.50 14.92 15.16
N ASP A 213 24.05 15.45 16.25
CA ASP A 213 24.91 16.63 16.22
C ASP A 213 26.15 16.37 15.34
N ALA A 214 26.68 17.42 14.71
CA ALA A 214 27.73 17.31 13.68
C ALA A 214 29.03 16.63 14.16
N ASP A 215 29.28 16.61 15.47
CA ASP A 215 30.48 16.03 16.08
C ASP A 215 30.38 14.52 16.32
N ILE A 216 29.21 13.91 16.13
CA ILE A 216 28.98 12.47 16.30
C ILE A 216 29.09 11.78 14.94
N ALA A 217 29.89 10.72 14.87
CA ALA A 217 30.04 9.93 13.65
C ALA A 217 28.69 9.34 13.21
N ALA A 218 28.24 9.65 11.99
CA ALA A 218 26.99 9.13 11.47
C ALA A 218 27.08 7.62 11.13
N PHE A 219 25.92 6.96 11.17
CA PHE A 219 25.79 5.53 10.96
C PHE A 219 26.46 5.05 9.66
N ALA A 220 27.25 3.98 9.75
CA ALA A 220 27.91 3.31 8.62
C ALA A 220 28.75 4.23 7.71
N GLY A 221 29.31 5.32 8.26
CA GLY A 221 30.14 6.26 7.50
C GLY A 221 29.34 7.22 6.61
N ALA A 222 28.03 7.34 6.85
CA ALA A 222 27.22 8.38 6.22
C ALA A 222 27.73 9.78 6.63
N LYS A 223 27.54 10.75 5.75
CA LYS A 223 27.71 12.18 6.10
C LYS A 223 26.59 12.65 7.03
N ARG A 224 25.39 12.11 6.81
CA ARG A 224 24.17 12.50 7.52
C ARG A 224 23.13 11.40 7.41
N VAL A 225 22.31 11.27 8.45
CA VAL A 225 21.12 10.40 8.48
C VAL A 225 19.92 11.25 8.86
N ILE A 226 18.80 11.12 8.15
CA ILE A 226 17.55 11.88 8.42
C ILE A 226 16.30 10.99 8.47
N GLY A 227 15.23 11.53 9.08
CA GLY A 227 13.88 10.96 9.02
C GLY A 227 13.19 11.13 7.67
N SER A 228 12.12 10.35 7.43
CA SER A 228 11.34 10.44 6.18
C SER A 228 10.59 11.75 6.00
N GLU A 229 10.15 12.39 7.11
CA GLU A 229 9.47 13.69 7.08
C GLU A 229 10.44 14.76 6.55
N THR A 230 11.60 14.89 7.18
CA THR A 230 12.70 15.76 6.74
C THR A 230 13.14 15.45 5.32
N LEU A 231 13.24 14.18 4.92
CA LEU A 231 13.58 13.84 3.54
C LEU A 231 12.53 14.37 2.55
N ILE A 232 11.24 14.22 2.87
CA ILE A 232 10.17 14.70 1.99
C ILE A 232 10.20 16.22 1.85
N GLU A 233 10.46 16.95 2.93
CA GLU A 233 10.67 18.41 2.90
C GLU A 233 11.87 18.76 2.01
N ARG A 234 13.00 18.07 2.17
CA ARG A 234 14.19 18.32 1.35
C ARG A 234 13.98 18.05 -0.14
N ILE A 235 13.30 16.96 -0.50
CA ILE A 235 12.97 16.65 -1.90
C ILE A 235 12.03 17.73 -2.48
N ARG A 236 11.21 18.37 -1.64
CA ARG A 236 10.34 19.48 -2.03
C ARG A 236 11.12 20.77 -2.20
N ASP A 237 12.04 21.07 -1.31
CA ASP A 237 12.83 22.31 -1.37
C ASP A 237 13.96 22.26 -2.41
N LYS A 238 14.42 21.06 -2.80
CA LYS A 238 15.56 20.92 -3.70
C LYS A 238 15.36 19.76 -4.70
N PRO A 239 15.12 20.05 -5.99
CA PRO A 239 14.89 19.07 -7.05
C PRO A 239 15.92 17.93 -7.13
N THR A 240 17.18 18.25 -6.86
CA THR A 240 18.31 17.30 -6.94
C THR A 240 18.51 16.46 -5.68
N ASP A 241 17.87 16.78 -4.57
CA ASP A 241 17.82 15.89 -3.41
C ASP A 241 16.80 14.76 -3.74
N ARG A 242 17.31 13.57 -4.08
CA ARG A 242 16.50 12.43 -4.53
C ARG A 242 16.82 11.17 -3.75
N VAL A 243 15.85 10.25 -3.67
CA VAL A 243 16.10 8.90 -3.14
C VAL A 243 16.87 8.07 -4.14
N ASN A 244 17.81 7.26 -3.67
CA ASN A 244 18.36 6.18 -4.49
C ASN A 244 17.28 5.09 -4.68
N ALA A 245 16.47 5.24 -5.73
CA ALA A 245 15.30 4.38 -5.99
C ALA A 245 15.68 2.90 -6.11
N ARG A 246 16.86 2.58 -6.65
CA ARG A 246 17.35 1.19 -6.76
C ARG A 246 17.66 0.59 -5.39
N ALA A 247 18.31 1.33 -4.51
CA ALA A 247 18.56 0.90 -3.13
C ALA A 247 17.23 0.75 -2.35
N PHE A 248 16.28 1.67 -2.57
CA PHE A 248 14.93 1.58 -2.01
C PHE A 248 14.17 0.35 -2.48
N LEU A 249 14.18 0.06 -3.78
CA LEU A 249 13.57 -1.16 -4.31
C LEU A 249 14.22 -2.42 -3.73
N ASN A 250 15.55 -2.44 -3.59
CA ASN A 250 16.27 -3.55 -2.97
C ASN A 250 15.76 -3.82 -1.55
N ALA A 251 15.67 -2.77 -0.72
CA ALA A 251 15.15 -2.88 0.65
C ALA A 251 13.68 -3.33 0.69
N ARG A 252 12.82 -2.78 -0.19
CA ARG A 252 11.40 -3.15 -0.26
C ARG A 252 11.17 -4.58 -0.72
N LEU A 253 11.93 -5.07 -1.71
CA LEU A 253 11.84 -6.47 -2.10
C LEU A 253 12.31 -7.43 -1.00
N LEU A 254 13.24 -6.99 -0.13
CA LEU A 254 13.61 -7.75 1.06
C LEU A 254 12.52 -7.77 2.12
N ASP A 255 11.80 -6.67 2.34
CA ASP A 255 10.59 -6.66 3.19
C ASP A 255 9.56 -7.68 2.67
N PHE A 256 9.34 -7.71 1.35
CA PHE A 256 8.46 -8.71 0.72
C PHE A 256 8.99 -10.13 0.94
N TYR A 257 10.29 -10.36 0.72
CA TYR A 257 10.92 -11.66 0.92
C TYR A 257 10.77 -12.17 2.36
N LEU A 258 10.89 -11.30 3.35
CA LEU A 258 10.76 -11.62 4.78
C LEU A 258 9.30 -11.60 5.29
N GLY A 259 8.37 -11.09 4.47
CA GLY A 259 6.95 -11.01 4.81
C GLY A 259 6.60 -9.87 5.77
N ASP A 260 7.36 -8.79 5.74
CA ASP A 260 7.12 -7.61 6.58
C ASP A 260 5.93 -6.81 6.02
N TRP A 261 4.76 -7.02 6.60
CA TRP A 261 3.48 -6.45 6.13
C TRP A 261 3.17 -5.07 6.74
N ASP A 262 3.91 -4.65 7.76
CA ASP A 262 3.60 -3.44 8.55
C ASP A 262 4.61 -2.29 8.30
N ARG A 263 5.04 -2.16 7.04
CA ARG A 263 6.02 -1.14 6.66
C ARG A 263 5.38 0.25 6.58
N HIS A 264 5.76 1.14 7.50
CA HIS A 264 5.30 2.53 7.56
C HIS A 264 6.40 3.54 7.23
N ILE A 265 6.01 4.79 6.99
CA ILE A 265 6.92 5.88 6.57
C ILE A 265 7.95 6.25 7.66
N ASP A 266 7.59 6.16 8.93
CA ASP A 266 8.42 6.48 10.10
C ASP A 266 9.42 5.37 10.47
N GLN A 267 9.27 4.19 9.87
CA GLN A 267 10.18 3.06 9.99
C GLN A 267 11.39 3.16 9.05
N TRP A 268 11.52 4.24 8.28
CA TRP A 268 12.71 4.51 7.49
C TRP A 268 13.57 5.60 8.11
N ARG A 269 14.87 5.43 7.92
CA ARG A 269 15.88 6.49 7.99
C ARG A 269 16.60 6.55 6.65
N TRP A 270 17.27 7.66 6.38
CA TRP A 270 17.84 7.94 5.08
C TRP A 270 19.26 8.46 5.24
N ALA A 271 20.23 7.74 4.70
CA ALA A 271 21.63 8.11 4.74
C ALA A 271 22.07 8.82 3.46
N GLU A 272 22.82 9.90 3.63
CA GLU A 272 23.56 10.57 2.56
C GLU A 272 25.04 10.23 2.70
N PHE A 273 25.67 9.80 1.62
CA PHE A 273 27.09 9.47 1.58
C PHE A 273 27.89 10.53 0.80
N GLY A 274 29.22 10.42 0.84
CA GLY A 274 30.11 11.31 0.10
C GLY A 274 30.10 11.10 -1.41
N SER A 275 30.91 11.90 -2.11
CA SER A 275 31.06 11.88 -3.59
C SER A 275 31.51 10.54 -4.16
N ASP A 276 32.05 9.65 -3.31
CA ASP A 276 32.51 8.32 -3.69
C ASP A 276 31.37 7.31 -3.82
N SER A 277 30.13 7.70 -3.47
CA SER A 277 28.91 6.88 -3.59
C SER A 277 28.01 7.37 -4.72
N LEU A 278 27.14 6.50 -5.25
CA LEU A 278 26.11 6.94 -6.19
C LEU A 278 25.20 7.97 -5.51
N PRO A 279 24.78 9.03 -6.23
CA PRO A 279 23.99 10.10 -5.66
C PRO A 279 22.66 9.62 -5.10
N GLY A 280 22.16 10.37 -4.12
CA GLY A 280 20.84 10.19 -3.52
C GLY A 280 20.86 9.59 -2.12
N TRP A 281 19.68 9.60 -1.51
CA TRP A 281 19.44 9.12 -0.16
C TRP A 281 19.24 7.60 -0.12
N TYR A 282 20.02 6.91 0.72
CA TYR A 282 19.99 5.46 0.88
C TYR A 282 19.05 5.07 2.02
N PRO A 283 18.16 4.10 1.81
CA PRO A 283 17.20 3.69 2.82
C PRO A 283 17.86 2.88 3.94
N ILE A 284 17.44 3.15 5.17
CA ILE A 284 17.75 2.38 6.37
C ILE A 284 16.42 1.94 7.00
N PRO A 285 15.89 0.78 6.60
CA PRO A 285 14.72 0.18 7.23
C PRO A 285 14.99 -0.19 8.69
N ARG A 286 14.08 0.22 9.58
CA ARG A 286 14.04 -0.10 11.01
C ARG A 286 12.80 -0.95 11.30
N ASP A 287 12.68 -1.43 12.53
CA ASP A 287 11.44 -2.04 13.05
C ASP A 287 10.97 -3.26 12.23
N ARG A 288 11.59 -4.42 12.46
CA ARG A 288 11.34 -5.67 11.73
C ARG A 288 10.56 -6.68 12.55
N ASP A 289 9.63 -6.20 13.35
CA ASP A 289 8.91 -7.06 14.29
C ASP A 289 7.86 -7.94 13.60
N GLN A 290 7.43 -7.58 12.38
CA GLN A 290 6.39 -8.29 11.62
C GLN A 290 6.95 -9.26 10.58
N VAL A 291 8.27 -9.44 10.52
CA VAL A 291 8.86 -10.46 9.65
C VAL A 291 8.45 -11.86 10.14
N PHE A 292 8.21 -12.75 9.18
CA PHE A 292 7.82 -14.13 9.44
C PHE A 292 6.49 -14.34 10.19
N SER A 293 5.62 -13.35 10.32
CA SER A 293 4.38 -13.48 11.10
C SER A 293 3.48 -14.63 10.61
N LYS A 294 3.19 -15.60 11.48
CA LYS A 294 2.29 -16.74 11.22
C LYS A 294 0.86 -16.36 11.61
N LEU A 295 0.00 -16.21 10.61
CA LEU A 295 -1.42 -15.85 10.78
C LEU A 295 -2.32 -17.03 10.42
N ASP A 296 -2.16 -18.11 11.14
CA ASP A 296 -2.94 -19.35 11.04
C ASP A 296 -4.11 -19.39 12.05
N GLY A 297 -5.05 -20.32 11.88
CA GLY A 297 -6.29 -20.37 12.66
C GLY A 297 -7.45 -19.61 12.01
N LEU A 298 -8.67 -19.86 12.50
CA LEU A 298 -9.90 -19.33 11.89
C LEU A 298 -9.99 -17.80 11.91
N PHE A 299 -9.74 -17.16 13.07
CA PHE A 299 -9.89 -15.71 13.19
C PHE A 299 -8.77 -14.93 12.46
N PRO A 300 -7.49 -15.33 12.53
CA PRO A 300 -6.44 -14.71 11.71
C PRO A 300 -6.69 -14.86 10.20
N ALA A 301 -7.25 -15.98 9.74
CA ALA A 301 -7.65 -16.15 8.34
C ALA A 301 -8.77 -15.17 7.93
N LEU A 302 -9.79 -15.00 8.78
CA LEU A 302 -10.86 -14.01 8.56
C LEU A 302 -10.34 -12.57 8.60
N ALA A 303 -9.36 -12.27 9.47
CA ALA A 303 -8.70 -10.98 9.54
C ALA A 303 -7.94 -10.66 8.24
N GLN A 304 -7.13 -11.59 7.74
CA GLN A 304 -6.43 -11.45 6.44
C GLN A 304 -7.40 -11.22 5.27
N TRP A 305 -8.56 -11.87 5.30
CA TRP A 305 -9.57 -11.71 4.26
C TRP A 305 -10.29 -10.37 4.31
N SER A 306 -10.56 -9.85 5.51
CA SER A 306 -11.33 -8.60 5.70
C SER A 306 -10.47 -7.34 5.74
N MET A 307 -9.20 -7.46 6.15
CA MET A 307 -8.28 -6.35 6.36
C MET A 307 -7.15 -6.40 5.34
N PRO A 308 -7.13 -5.49 4.34
CA PRO A 308 -6.18 -5.56 3.24
C PRO A 308 -4.72 -5.44 3.66
N GLN A 309 -4.44 -4.81 4.81
CA GLN A 309 -3.09 -4.64 5.34
C GLN A 309 -2.48 -5.92 5.94
N ILE A 310 -3.30 -6.90 6.30
CA ILE A 310 -2.84 -8.08 7.06
C ILE A 310 -2.56 -9.24 6.10
N VAL A 311 -1.36 -9.84 6.20
CA VAL A 311 -1.00 -11.05 5.44
C VAL A 311 0.03 -11.88 6.21
N GLY A 312 -0.19 -13.19 6.26
CA GLY A 312 0.72 -14.14 6.91
C GLY A 312 1.92 -14.51 6.05
N TYR A 313 2.98 -14.99 6.71
CA TYR A 313 4.17 -15.54 6.09
C TYR A 313 3.97 -17.02 5.73
N SER A 314 4.33 -17.36 4.49
CA SER A 314 4.27 -18.73 3.95
C SER A 314 5.37 -18.92 2.91
N ASP A 315 5.59 -20.17 2.50
CA ASP A 315 6.39 -20.57 1.34
C ASP A 315 6.00 -19.85 0.03
N LYS A 316 4.81 -19.23 -0.02
CA LYS A 316 4.30 -18.45 -1.15
C LYS A 316 4.01 -17.00 -0.76
N TYR A 317 4.02 -16.12 -1.76
CA TYR A 317 3.54 -14.75 -1.64
C TYR A 317 2.01 -14.71 -1.71
N LEU A 318 1.34 -14.79 -0.55
CA LEU A 318 -0.12 -14.83 -0.46
C LEU A 318 -0.79 -13.59 -1.06
N SER A 319 -0.27 -12.39 -0.76
CA SER A 319 -0.79 -11.13 -1.26
C SER A 319 0.30 -10.06 -1.37
N VAL A 320 0.74 -9.78 -2.60
CA VAL A 320 1.63 -8.66 -2.93
C VAL A 320 0.95 -7.32 -2.60
N PHE A 321 -0.36 -7.24 -2.80
CA PHE A 321 -1.16 -6.07 -2.50
C PHE A 321 -1.14 -5.72 -1.00
N SER A 322 -1.21 -6.74 -0.13
CA SER A 322 -1.20 -6.54 1.32
C SER A 322 0.18 -6.09 1.84
N LEU A 323 1.27 -6.68 1.34
CA LEU A 323 2.65 -6.27 1.68
C LEU A 323 2.98 -4.83 1.23
N HIS A 324 2.33 -4.35 0.18
CA HIS A 324 2.42 -2.97 -0.28
C HIS A 324 1.54 -2.01 0.53
N TRP A 325 0.43 -2.49 1.10
CA TRP A 325 -0.67 -1.64 1.55
C TRP A 325 -0.23 -0.54 2.52
N ASN A 326 0.56 -0.87 3.54
CA ASN A 326 1.00 0.11 4.53
C ASN A 326 2.06 1.09 4.00
N ALA A 327 2.91 0.65 3.06
CA ALA A 327 3.96 1.46 2.44
C ALA A 327 3.50 2.16 1.15
N ARG A 328 2.20 2.12 0.83
CA ARG A 328 1.70 2.48 -0.50
C ARG A 328 2.08 3.88 -0.98
N ASP A 329 2.08 4.86 -0.09
CA ASP A 329 2.31 6.25 -0.44
C ASP A 329 3.80 6.47 -0.76
N ILE A 330 4.71 5.87 0.01
CA ILE A 330 6.16 5.97 -0.20
C ILE A 330 6.64 5.11 -1.38
N ASP A 331 6.06 3.91 -1.55
CA ASP A 331 6.35 3.01 -2.67
C ASP A 331 5.99 3.68 -4.01
N ARG A 332 4.81 4.31 -4.10
CA ARG A 332 4.36 5.01 -5.32
C ARG A 332 5.23 6.23 -5.64
N ARG A 333 5.65 6.98 -4.62
CA ARG A 333 6.46 8.19 -4.78
C ARG A 333 7.92 7.89 -5.17
N PHE A 334 8.57 6.95 -4.50
CA PHE A 334 10.02 6.75 -4.63
C PHE A 334 10.43 5.66 -5.65
N LEU A 335 9.48 4.87 -6.16
CA LEU A 335 9.77 3.84 -7.17
C LEU A 335 9.31 4.21 -8.58
N ALA A 336 8.71 5.39 -8.77
CA ALA A 336 8.16 5.84 -10.05
C ALA A 336 9.21 5.91 -11.18
N ASP A 337 10.48 6.16 -10.81
CA ASP A 337 11.60 6.33 -11.74
C ASP A 337 11.99 5.00 -12.42
N LEU A 338 11.72 3.85 -11.77
CA LEU A 338 12.25 2.54 -12.19
C LEU A 338 11.36 1.79 -13.19
N ASP A 339 11.98 1.16 -14.21
CA ASP A 339 11.28 0.36 -15.22
C ASP A 339 11.28 -1.13 -14.89
N ARG A 340 10.41 -1.87 -15.60
CA ARG A 340 10.36 -3.33 -15.61
C ARG A 340 11.77 -3.95 -15.59
N SER A 341 12.69 -3.43 -16.41
CA SER A 341 14.06 -3.94 -16.50
C SER A 341 14.87 -3.75 -15.21
N ALA A 342 14.80 -2.57 -14.58
CA ALA A 342 15.42 -2.33 -13.28
C ALA A 342 14.83 -3.23 -12.19
N TRP A 343 13.50 -3.41 -12.19
CA TRP A 343 12.81 -4.28 -11.24
C TRP A 343 13.24 -5.74 -11.38
N ASP A 344 13.25 -6.26 -12.60
CA ASP A 344 13.65 -7.64 -12.87
C ASP A 344 15.13 -7.88 -12.53
N SER A 345 16.00 -6.92 -12.86
CA SER A 345 17.42 -6.97 -12.52
C SER A 345 17.68 -6.99 -11.01
N ILE A 346 16.99 -6.13 -10.25
CA ILE A 346 17.16 -6.06 -8.79
C ILE A 346 16.61 -7.33 -8.13
N ALA A 347 15.43 -7.81 -8.54
CA ALA A 347 14.87 -9.06 -8.00
C ALA A 347 15.79 -10.26 -8.27
N ALA A 348 16.33 -10.38 -9.49
CA ALA A 348 17.29 -11.43 -9.83
C ALA A 348 18.59 -11.31 -9.02
N SER A 349 19.10 -10.09 -8.81
CA SER A 349 20.29 -9.84 -8.00
C SER A 349 20.10 -10.27 -6.55
N ILE A 350 18.96 -9.95 -5.94
CA ILE A 350 18.61 -10.40 -4.58
C ILE A 350 18.58 -11.92 -4.51
N ALA A 351 17.84 -12.57 -5.42
CA ALA A 351 17.70 -14.02 -5.45
C ALA A 351 19.06 -14.72 -5.59
N ALA A 352 19.97 -14.17 -6.40
CA ALA A 352 21.32 -14.70 -6.57
C ALA A 352 22.21 -14.53 -5.33
N LYS A 353 22.08 -13.40 -4.61
CA LYS A 353 22.86 -13.13 -3.39
C LYS A 353 22.44 -13.99 -2.20
N ILE A 354 21.14 -14.31 -2.09
CA ILE A 354 20.59 -15.10 -0.98
C ILE A 354 20.78 -16.60 -1.25
N THR A 355 22.01 -17.08 -1.04
CA THR A 355 22.33 -18.51 -1.22
C THR A 355 21.72 -19.39 -0.12
N ASP A 356 21.69 -20.71 -0.34
CA ASP A 356 21.27 -21.67 0.70
C ASP A 356 22.14 -21.56 1.97
N GLU A 357 23.44 -21.26 1.80
CA GLU A 357 24.37 -21.04 2.93
C GLU A 357 24.05 -19.75 3.68
N THR A 358 23.66 -18.67 2.96
CA THR A 358 23.17 -17.44 3.59
C THR A 358 21.92 -17.71 4.41
N ILE A 359 20.95 -18.45 3.87
CA ILE A 359 19.71 -18.82 4.55
C ILE A 359 20.01 -19.64 5.80
N LYS A 360 20.84 -20.68 5.68
CA LYS A 360 21.24 -21.53 6.80
C LYS A 360 21.92 -20.71 7.89
N ARG A 361 22.88 -19.85 7.55
CA ARG A 361 23.58 -18.98 8.50
C ARG A 361 22.63 -18.02 9.23
N ALA A 362 21.68 -17.45 8.49
CA ALA A 362 20.66 -16.56 9.05
C ALA A 362 19.79 -17.29 10.08
N VAL A 363 19.24 -18.46 9.73
CA VAL A 363 18.37 -19.24 10.62
C VAL A 363 19.16 -19.83 11.80
N ARG A 364 20.46 -20.14 11.61
CA ARG A 364 21.37 -20.58 12.69
C ARG A 364 21.74 -19.48 13.70
N ARG A 365 21.25 -18.25 13.53
CA ARG A 365 21.28 -17.24 14.59
C ARG A 365 20.27 -17.52 15.70
N LEU A 366 19.29 -18.38 15.46
CA LEU A 366 18.40 -18.87 16.52
C LEU A 366 19.18 -19.73 17.52
N PRO A 367 18.84 -19.63 18.83
CA PRO A 367 19.26 -20.64 19.82
C PRO A 367 18.86 -22.05 19.37
N ASP A 368 19.64 -23.06 19.77
CA ASP A 368 19.44 -24.45 19.33
C ASP A 368 18.04 -24.98 19.65
N GLU A 369 17.45 -24.55 20.78
CA GLU A 369 16.08 -24.88 21.16
C GLU A 369 15.06 -24.37 20.14
N LEU A 370 15.19 -23.11 19.72
CA LEU A 370 14.28 -22.51 18.74
C LEU A 370 14.57 -23.01 17.31
N TYR A 371 15.83 -23.26 16.98
CA TYR A 371 16.19 -23.85 15.69
C TYR A 371 15.55 -25.24 15.51
N ARG A 372 15.48 -26.06 16.57
CA ARG A 372 14.80 -27.37 16.50
C ARG A 372 13.30 -27.26 16.25
N LEU A 373 12.66 -26.18 16.70
CA LEU A 373 11.22 -25.95 16.52
C LEU A 373 10.90 -25.40 15.13
N ASP A 374 11.56 -24.31 14.74
CA ASP A 374 11.17 -23.52 13.56
C ASP A 374 12.19 -23.55 12.42
N GLY A 375 13.42 -24.02 12.68
CA GLY A 375 14.55 -23.87 11.76
C GLY A 375 14.34 -24.52 10.39
N ALA A 376 13.87 -25.79 10.37
CA ALA A 376 13.62 -26.49 9.11
C ALA A 376 12.54 -25.81 8.26
N TRP A 377 11.47 -25.33 8.91
CA TRP A 377 10.38 -24.63 8.23
C TRP A 377 10.82 -23.25 7.73
N LEU A 378 11.54 -22.46 8.53
CA LEU A 378 12.09 -21.17 8.13
C LEU A 378 13.03 -21.31 6.93
N GLU A 379 13.99 -22.23 6.99
CA GLU A 379 14.94 -22.47 5.91
C GLU A 379 14.23 -22.88 4.60
N SER A 380 13.25 -23.80 4.69
CA SER A 380 12.47 -24.24 3.53
C SER A 380 11.64 -23.10 2.93
N THR A 381 11.00 -22.31 3.80
CA THR A 381 10.15 -21.19 3.40
C THR A 381 10.96 -20.08 2.74
N LEU A 382 12.11 -19.71 3.34
CA LEU A 382 13.05 -18.74 2.78
C LEU A 382 13.53 -19.17 1.39
N ARG A 383 13.91 -20.45 1.19
CA ARG A 383 14.27 -20.96 -0.14
C ARG A 383 13.14 -20.82 -1.15
N SER A 384 11.93 -21.27 -0.81
CA SER A 384 10.76 -21.18 -1.70
C SER A 384 10.44 -19.73 -2.09
N ARG A 385 10.52 -18.80 -1.13
CA ARG A 385 10.27 -17.38 -1.40
C ARG A 385 11.36 -16.75 -2.24
N ARG A 386 12.62 -17.13 -2.06
CA ARG A 386 13.73 -16.65 -2.90
C ARG A 386 13.47 -17.02 -4.35
N ASP A 387 13.11 -18.27 -4.56
CA ASP A 387 12.84 -18.82 -5.90
C ASP A 387 11.57 -18.18 -6.51
N GLY A 388 10.62 -17.75 -5.68
CA GLY A 388 9.42 -17.01 -6.09
C GLY A 388 9.57 -15.48 -6.19
N LEU A 389 10.71 -14.90 -5.79
CA LEU A 389 10.85 -13.46 -5.59
C LEU A 389 10.63 -12.65 -6.87
N SER A 390 11.15 -13.12 -8.01
CA SER A 390 10.97 -12.45 -9.30
C SER A 390 9.48 -12.34 -9.69
N GLY A 391 8.68 -13.37 -9.39
CA GLY A 391 7.24 -13.34 -9.64
C GLY A 391 6.50 -12.36 -8.72
N ALA A 392 6.94 -12.23 -7.46
CA ALA A 392 6.40 -11.23 -6.54
C ALA A 392 6.77 -9.80 -6.96
N ALA A 393 8.02 -9.58 -7.37
CA ALA A 393 8.50 -8.30 -7.89
C ALA A 393 7.75 -7.87 -9.15
N ALA A 394 7.44 -8.81 -10.06
CA ALA A 394 6.65 -8.53 -11.26
C ALA A 394 5.23 -8.05 -10.93
N LYS A 395 4.53 -8.76 -10.04
CA LYS A 395 3.21 -8.35 -9.56
C LYS A 395 3.24 -7.01 -8.83
N PHE A 396 4.31 -6.73 -8.10
CA PHE A 396 4.47 -5.46 -7.39
C PHE A 396 4.68 -4.31 -8.38
N TYR A 397 5.55 -4.49 -9.37
CA TYR A 397 5.71 -3.54 -10.47
C TYR A 397 4.38 -3.24 -11.17
N GLU A 398 3.63 -4.27 -11.56
CA GLU A 398 2.33 -4.11 -12.25
C GLU A 398 1.33 -3.29 -11.42
N LEU A 399 1.36 -3.45 -10.10
CA LEU A 399 0.51 -2.69 -9.18
C LEU A 399 0.81 -1.18 -9.23
N LEU A 400 2.09 -0.82 -9.24
CA LEU A 400 2.55 0.57 -9.26
C LEU A 400 2.48 1.18 -10.68
N ALA A 401 2.97 0.45 -11.68
CA ALA A 401 3.10 0.92 -13.06
C ALA A 401 1.75 1.24 -13.72
N ARG A 402 0.64 0.72 -13.21
CA ARG A 402 -0.70 1.03 -13.73
C ARG A 402 -1.03 2.52 -13.63
N ASN A 403 -0.65 3.16 -12.53
CA ASN A 403 -0.88 4.58 -12.24
C ASN A 403 0.43 5.19 -11.70
N VAL A 404 1.23 5.78 -12.58
CA VAL A 404 2.54 6.37 -12.24
C VAL A 404 2.36 7.77 -11.70
N GLU A 405 3.03 8.07 -10.58
CA GLU A 405 3.05 9.38 -9.94
C GLU A 405 4.46 9.96 -10.03
N VAL A 406 4.57 11.11 -10.69
CA VAL A 406 5.80 11.86 -10.85
C VAL A 406 5.66 13.11 -10.00
N HIS A 407 6.63 13.35 -9.13
CA HIS A 407 6.63 14.47 -8.19
C HIS A 407 7.82 15.37 -8.48
N ALA A 408 7.51 16.61 -8.80
CA ALA A 408 8.43 17.74 -8.87
C ALA A 408 8.65 18.30 -7.44
N SER A 409 9.11 19.54 -7.32
CA SER A 409 9.47 20.24 -6.08
C SER A 409 8.68 21.55 -5.93
N ASP A 410 8.95 22.37 -4.91
CA ASP A 410 8.41 23.72 -4.78
C ASP A 410 9.27 24.79 -5.50
N GLU A 411 10.29 24.37 -6.25
CA GLU A 411 11.13 25.22 -7.11
C GLU A 411 10.58 25.25 -8.54
N ALA A 412 10.99 26.24 -9.32
CA ALA A 412 10.61 26.33 -10.73
C ALA A 412 11.30 25.24 -11.57
N GLU A 413 10.52 24.46 -12.29
CA GLU A 413 10.98 23.28 -13.03
C GLU A 413 10.35 23.17 -14.41
N THR A 414 11.01 22.39 -15.28
CA THR A 414 10.54 22.13 -16.64
C THR A 414 10.15 20.67 -16.78
N ALA A 415 8.90 20.43 -17.18
CA ALA A 415 8.36 19.11 -17.50
C ALA A 415 8.17 18.95 -19.01
N GLN A 416 8.94 18.06 -19.63
CA GLN A 416 8.76 17.73 -21.05
C GLN A 416 8.00 16.40 -21.18
N ILE A 417 6.88 16.44 -21.89
CA ILE A 417 6.02 15.28 -22.18
C ILE A 417 6.05 15.07 -23.69
N ARG A 418 6.83 14.08 -24.14
CA ARG A 418 6.99 13.80 -25.57
C ARG A 418 6.16 12.60 -26.00
N GLU A 419 5.43 12.78 -27.10
CA GLU A 419 4.62 11.75 -27.72
C GLU A 419 5.49 10.79 -28.55
N GLY A 420 5.62 9.54 -28.08
CA GLY A 420 6.42 8.50 -28.72
C GLY A 420 5.63 7.59 -29.68
N ALA A 421 6.34 7.00 -30.65
CA ALA A 421 5.76 6.03 -31.57
C ALA A 421 5.14 4.83 -30.82
N GLY A 422 3.95 4.38 -31.24
CA GLY A 422 3.22 3.30 -30.57
C GLY A 422 2.47 3.73 -29.31
N GLY A 423 2.34 5.04 -29.07
CA GLY A 423 1.61 5.62 -27.94
C GLY A 423 2.41 5.66 -26.64
N TYR A 424 3.73 5.44 -26.70
CA TYR A 424 4.64 5.64 -25.59
C TYR A 424 4.70 7.13 -25.21
N ILE A 425 5.09 7.40 -23.97
CA ILE A 425 5.29 8.77 -23.47
C ILE A 425 6.68 8.86 -22.89
N GLU A 426 7.46 9.85 -23.29
CA GLU A 426 8.73 10.17 -22.62
C GLU A 426 8.49 11.38 -21.71
N ILE A 427 8.87 11.25 -20.44
CA ILE A 427 8.73 12.29 -19.43
C ILE A 427 10.12 12.63 -18.93
N LEU A 428 10.44 13.92 -18.96
CA LEU A 428 11.68 14.48 -18.43
C LEU A 428 11.33 15.60 -17.47
N LEU A 429 11.91 15.59 -16.26
CA LEU A 429 11.90 16.73 -15.35
C LEU A 429 13.31 17.25 -15.14
N ALA A 430 13.46 18.56 -15.15
CA ALA A 430 14.70 19.28 -14.91
C ALA A 430 14.41 20.59 -14.17
N GLU A 431 15.41 21.14 -13.48
CA GLU A 431 15.34 22.52 -12.96
C GLU A 431 15.13 23.51 -14.12
N SER A 432 14.39 24.60 -13.89
CA SER A 432 14.16 25.65 -14.89
C SER A 432 15.41 26.52 -15.10
N SER A 433 16.44 25.95 -15.71
CA SER A 433 17.63 26.67 -16.18
C SER A 433 18.09 26.13 -17.54
N SER A 434 18.74 26.97 -18.33
CA SER A 434 19.20 26.60 -19.69
C SER A 434 20.28 25.52 -19.72
N GLU A 435 20.90 25.21 -18.59
CA GLU A 435 22.02 24.27 -18.46
C GLU A 435 21.68 23.03 -17.62
N ALA A 436 20.47 22.94 -17.06
CA ALA A 436 20.08 21.83 -16.18
C ALA A 436 19.92 20.51 -16.95
N SER A 437 20.58 19.47 -16.46
CA SER A 437 20.32 18.10 -16.87
C SER A 437 19.06 17.56 -16.18
N PRO A 438 18.28 16.68 -16.83
CA PRO A 438 17.10 16.10 -16.20
C PRO A 438 17.50 15.22 -15.02
N TYR A 439 16.86 15.43 -13.87
CA TYR A 439 17.04 14.59 -12.69
C TYR A 439 16.05 13.41 -12.68
N PHE A 440 15.00 13.48 -13.51
CA PHE A 440 14.03 12.41 -13.73
C PHE A 440 13.83 12.19 -15.22
N GLU A 441 13.92 10.92 -15.63
CA GLU A 441 13.62 10.50 -16.99
C GLU A 441 12.86 9.18 -16.96
N ARG A 442 11.74 9.13 -17.69
CA ARG A 442 10.87 7.95 -17.71
C ARG A 442 10.20 7.76 -19.06
N ARG A 443 10.37 6.57 -19.64
CA ARG A 443 9.56 6.11 -20.76
C ARG A 443 8.38 5.26 -20.27
N ILE A 444 7.18 5.68 -20.63
CA ILE A 444 5.90 5.07 -20.24
C ILE A 444 5.38 4.19 -21.37
N ASP A 445 5.07 2.94 -21.05
CA ASP A 445 4.43 1.99 -21.95
C ASP A 445 2.90 1.97 -21.72
N PRO A 446 2.06 2.29 -22.71
CA PRO A 446 0.60 2.33 -22.55
C PRO A 446 -0.04 0.95 -22.31
N ARG A 447 0.69 -0.13 -22.57
CA ARG A 447 0.26 -1.51 -22.25
C ARG A 447 0.24 -1.72 -20.74
N GLU A 448 1.21 -1.13 -20.04
CA GLU A 448 1.40 -1.27 -18.59
C GLU A 448 0.73 -0.12 -17.82
N THR A 449 0.84 1.12 -18.32
CA THR A 449 0.40 2.33 -17.63
C THR A 449 -0.88 2.91 -18.23
N LYS A 450 -1.91 3.10 -17.40
CA LYS A 450 -3.18 3.72 -17.82
C LYS A 450 -3.20 5.22 -17.57
N GLU A 451 -2.55 5.66 -16.51
CA GLU A 451 -2.55 7.05 -16.08
C GLU A 451 -1.15 7.44 -15.56
N VAL A 452 -0.71 8.63 -15.93
CA VAL A 452 0.45 9.32 -15.36
C VAL A 452 -0.07 10.58 -14.69
N ARG A 453 0.38 10.84 -13.46
CA ARG A 453 0.08 12.05 -12.69
C ARG A 453 1.38 12.78 -12.42
N ILE A 454 1.51 14.00 -12.89
CA ILE A 454 2.67 14.86 -12.67
C ILE A 454 2.23 15.95 -11.70
N TYR A 455 2.79 15.92 -10.49
CA TYR A 455 2.56 16.92 -9.45
C TYR A 455 3.69 17.95 -9.51
N LEU A 456 3.33 19.17 -9.93
CA LEU A 456 4.23 20.31 -10.13
C LEU A 456 4.48 21.07 -8.83
N TYR A 457 3.43 21.27 -8.03
CA TYR A 457 3.48 21.92 -6.72
C TYR A 457 3.73 23.44 -6.74
N GLY A 458 4.74 23.95 -6.02
CA GLY A 458 4.81 25.36 -5.62
C GLY A 458 5.52 26.27 -6.61
N GLY A 459 6.36 25.72 -7.49
CA GLY A 459 7.19 26.49 -8.41
C GLY A 459 6.42 27.10 -9.57
N ASP A 460 7.04 28.08 -10.23
CA ASP A 460 6.56 28.63 -11.51
C ASP A 460 7.00 27.70 -12.64
N ASP A 461 6.20 26.68 -12.92
CA ASP A 461 6.63 25.55 -13.74
C ASP A 461 6.36 25.74 -15.24
N SER A 462 7.22 25.16 -16.08
CA SER A 462 7.04 25.13 -17.52
C SER A 462 6.80 23.72 -18.04
N VAL A 463 5.64 23.48 -18.61
CA VAL A 463 5.26 22.18 -19.17
C VAL A 463 5.20 22.26 -20.67
N ALA A 464 6.00 21.45 -21.35
CA ALA A 464 6.02 21.34 -22.80
C ALA A 464 5.50 19.98 -23.25
N VAL A 465 4.41 19.97 -24.02
CA VAL A 465 3.84 18.79 -24.66
C VAL A 465 4.17 18.82 -26.14
N SER A 466 4.98 17.87 -26.59
CA SER A 466 5.55 17.86 -27.95
C SER A 466 5.40 16.52 -28.66
N GLY A 467 5.45 16.56 -29.99
CA GLY A 467 5.21 15.41 -30.86
C GLY A 467 3.85 15.47 -31.56
N SER A 468 3.59 14.47 -32.42
CA SER A 468 2.38 14.37 -33.26
C SER A 468 1.71 13.00 -33.18
N GLN A 469 2.09 12.20 -32.19
CA GLN A 469 1.66 10.82 -32.03
C GLN A 469 0.57 10.74 -30.97
N ARG A 470 -0.48 9.96 -31.21
CA ARG A 470 -1.54 9.82 -30.20
C ARG A 470 -0.99 9.15 -28.92
N LEU A 471 -1.02 9.88 -27.80
CA LEU A 471 -0.73 9.33 -26.47
C LEU A 471 -1.59 8.10 -26.14
N GLY A 472 -0.94 7.01 -25.72
CA GLY A 472 -1.61 5.77 -25.33
C GLY A 472 -2.20 5.82 -23.90
N SER A 473 -1.60 6.58 -23.00
CA SER A 473 -2.02 6.76 -21.60
C SER A 473 -2.64 8.14 -21.36
N LEU A 474 -3.43 8.29 -20.28
CA LEU A 474 -3.88 9.59 -19.80
C LEU A 474 -2.75 10.25 -19.01
N VAL A 475 -2.46 11.52 -19.27
CA VAL A 475 -1.52 12.34 -18.49
C VAL A 475 -2.32 13.42 -17.78
N ARG A 476 -2.13 13.53 -16.46
CA ARG A 476 -2.68 14.59 -15.64
C ARG A 476 -1.51 15.43 -15.14
N VAL A 477 -1.60 16.73 -15.35
CA VAL A 477 -0.64 17.69 -14.83
C VAL A 477 -1.36 18.49 -13.76
N ILE A 478 -0.81 18.42 -12.54
CA ILE A 478 -1.40 18.98 -11.33
C ILE A 478 -0.47 20.11 -10.86
N GLY A 479 -0.88 21.34 -11.14
CA GLY A 479 -0.26 22.57 -10.64
C GLY A 479 -0.45 22.73 -9.13
N GLY A 480 0.05 23.84 -8.60
CA GLY A 480 -0.12 24.19 -7.20
C GLY A 480 -0.29 25.68 -7.00
N ARG A 481 0.71 26.39 -6.48
CA ARG A 481 0.58 27.81 -6.13
C ARG A 481 1.35 28.77 -7.03
N GLY A 482 2.29 28.27 -7.84
CA GLY A 482 3.06 29.07 -8.77
C GLY A 482 2.28 29.43 -10.04
N ASP A 483 2.89 30.29 -10.86
CA ASP A 483 2.35 30.76 -12.13
C ASP A 483 2.89 29.89 -13.28
N ASP A 484 2.17 28.83 -13.63
CA ASP A 484 2.64 27.83 -14.58
C ASP A 484 2.40 28.23 -16.05
N THR A 485 3.31 27.81 -16.94
CA THR A 485 3.12 27.88 -18.39
C THR A 485 3.01 26.49 -19.01
N TYR A 486 1.90 26.25 -19.71
CA TYR A 486 1.61 25.01 -20.43
C TYR A 486 1.67 25.23 -21.95
N ALA A 487 2.68 24.68 -22.63
CA ALA A 487 2.87 24.80 -24.06
C ALA A 487 2.55 23.48 -24.79
N PHE A 488 1.70 23.56 -25.82
CA PHE A 488 1.31 22.42 -26.66
C PHE A 488 1.75 22.66 -28.11
N GLU A 489 2.64 21.81 -28.63
CA GLU A 489 3.00 21.84 -30.06
C GLU A 489 1.86 21.31 -30.93
N THR A 490 1.22 20.22 -30.48
CA THR A 490 0.05 19.66 -31.16
C THR A 490 -1.11 19.48 -30.18
N PRO A 491 -2.34 19.55 -30.70
CA PRO A 491 -3.48 19.33 -29.86
C PRO A 491 -3.55 17.87 -29.33
N THR A 492 -3.68 17.65 -28.00
CA THR A 492 -4.12 16.36 -27.40
C THR A 492 -5.17 16.44 -26.26
N ALA A 493 -6.21 15.59 -26.30
CA ALA A 493 -7.22 15.45 -25.22
C ALA A 493 -6.78 14.47 -24.11
N LYS A 494 -5.59 13.89 -24.25
CA LYS A 494 -5.00 12.94 -23.30
C LYS A 494 -4.17 13.61 -22.23
N VAL A 495 -3.90 14.90 -22.35
CA VAL A 495 -3.30 15.72 -21.29
C VAL A 495 -4.42 16.54 -20.65
N LYS A 496 -4.53 16.47 -19.32
CA LYS A 496 -5.50 17.22 -18.53
C LYS A 496 -4.78 18.06 -17.50
N LEU A 497 -5.11 19.35 -17.45
CA LEU A 497 -4.50 20.33 -16.56
C LEU A 497 -5.41 20.59 -15.35
N TYR A 498 -4.82 20.60 -14.16
CA TYR A 498 -5.49 20.86 -12.90
C TYR A 498 -4.70 21.87 -12.10
N ASP A 499 -5.22 23.09 -12.02
CA ASP A 499 -4.66 24.09 -11.14
C ASP A 499 -5.75 25.07 -10.71
N ALA A 500 -5.96 25.18 -9.41
CA ALA A 500 -6.99 26.03 -8.81
C ALA A 500 -6.43 27.37 -8.31
N SER A 501 -5.12 27.61 -8.44
CA SER A 501 -4.42 28.83 -8.04
C SER A 501 -3.46 29.28 -9.17
N GLY A 502 -2.71 30.36 -8.96
CA GLY A 502 -1.77 30.91 -9.95
C GLY A 502 -2.43 31.67 -11.12
N ASP A 503 -1.63 32.51 -11.79
CA ASP A 503 -1.94 33.15 -13.07
C ASP A 503 -1.36 32.32 -14.24
N ASN A 504 -2.03 31.20 -14.50
CA ASN A 504 -1.53 30.20 -15.43
C ASN A 504 -1.74 30.57 -16.90
N ARG A 505 -0.73 30.28 -17.73
CA ARG A 505 -0.75 30.56 -19.18
C ARG A 505 -0.74 29.29 -20.01
N VAL A 506 -1.67 29.17 -20.96
CA VAL A 506 -1.68 28.10 -21.97
C VAL A 506 -1.26 28.66 -23.33
N ILE A 507 -0.26 28.04 -23.96
CA ILE A 507 0.26 28.40 -25.29
C ILE A 507 -0.04 27.25 -26.26
N GLY A 508 -0.65 27.56 -27.40
CA GLY A 508 -1.08 26.57 -28.41
C GLY A 508 -2.60 26.36 -28.42
N ASP A 509 -3.08 25.43 -29.25
CA ASP A 509 -4.51 25.09 -29.36
C ASP A 509 -4.76 23.64 -28.90
N PRO A 510 -5.17 23.42 -27.65
CA PRO A 510 -5.38 22.07 -27.15
C PRO A 510 -6.81 21.55 -27.50
N PRO A 511 -6.97 20.32 -28.01
CA PRO A 511 -8.20 19.82 -28.59
C PRO A 511 -9.10 19.25 -27.49
N GLY A 512 -10.40 19.46 -27.65
CA GLY A 512 -11.36 19.14 -26.60
C GLY A 512 -11.42 20.21 -25.50
N GLY A 513 -10.81 21.38 -25.72
CA GLY A 513 -10.93 22.56 -24.86
C GLY A 513 -10.20 22.42 -23.53
N THR A 514 -8.87 22.31 -23.53
CA THR A 514 -8.10 22.20 -22.28
C THR A 514 -7.97 23.55 -21.56
N GLY A 515 -9.12 24.10 -21.16
CA GLY A 515 -9.14 24.98 -20.02
C GLY A 515 -8.56 24.25 -18.83
N ILE A 516 -7.76 24.96 -18.05
CA ILE A 516 -7.26 24.47 -16.78
C ILE A 516 -8.47 24.21 -15.88
N ASN A 517 -8.50 23.05 -15.21
CA ASN A 517 -9.57 22.77 -14.25
C ASN A 517 -9.29 23.53 -12.95
N ASN A 518 -9.84 24.74 -12.86
CA ASN A 518 -9.64 25.66 -11.74
C ASN A 518 -10.47 25.34 -10.49
N LYS A 519 -11.07 24.15 -10.43
CA LYS A 519 -11.79 23.72 -9.24
C LYS A 519 -10.81 23.19 -8.21
N ASP A 520 -10.75 23.87 -7.07
CA ASP A 520 -10.02 23.38 -5.92
C ASP A 520 -10.48 21.98 -5.51
N TYR A 521 -9.52 21.13 -5.13
CA TYR A 521 -9.75 19.79 -4.62
C TYR A 521 -9.46 19.78 -3.12
N GLY A 522 -10.32 20.44 -2.36
CA GLY A 522 -10.28 20.48 -0.91
C GLY A 522 -10.78 19.16 -0.29
N SER A 523 -9.94 18.14 -0.25
CA SER A 523 -10.16 16.97 0.61
C SER A 523 -10.10 17.43 2.07
N LYS A 524 -11.25 17.45 2.77
CA LYS A 524 -11.31 17.78 4.21
C LYS A 524 -10.82 16.64 5.12
N GLN A 525 -10.47 15.49 4.53
CA GLN A 525 -9.98 14.33 5.27
C GLN A 525 -8.50 14.50 5.63
N ARG A 526 -8.13 14.15 6.86
CA ARG A 526 -6.74 14.15 7.35
C ARG A 526 -5.83 13.16 6.60
N THR A 527 -6.42 12.20 5.89
CA THR A 527 -5.72 11.23 5.04
C THR A 527 -6.31 11.32 3.64
N ALA A 528 -5.46 11.40 2.62
CA ALA A 528 -5.90 11.47 1.23
C ALA A 528 -6.79 10.24 0.89
N PRO A 529 -7.99 10.44 0.31
CA PRO A 529 -8.83 9.35 -0.13
C PRO A 529 -8.09 8.45 -1.13
N ARG A 530 -8.32 7.14 -1.05
CA ARG A 530 -7.74 6.19 -2.01
C ARG A 530 -8.29 6.51 -3.41
N ASP A 531 -7.37 6.72 -4.37
CA ASP A 531 -7.71 7.16 -5.72
C ASP A 531 -7.17 6.23 -6.82
N TRP A 532 -6.82 5.00 -6.42
CA TRP A 532 -6.23 3.97 -7.28
C TRP A 532 -6.75 2.56 -6.96
N GLY A 533 -6.78 1.72 -7.99
CA GLY A 533 -7.16 0.31 -7.88
C GLY A 533 -8.66 0.08 -7.60
N SER A 534 -8.96 -1.09 -7.02
CA SER A 534 -10.33 -1.50 -6.69
C SER A 534 -10.34 -2.37 -5.43
N ALA A 535 -11.51 -2.52 -4.82
CA ALA A 535 -11.76 -3.43 -3.70
C ALA A 535 -13.06 -4.20 -3.94
N ILE A 536 -13.08 -5.47 -3.57
CA ILE A 536 -14.26 -6.32 -3.57
C ILE A 536 -14.49 -6.78 -2.13
N VAL A 537 -15.65 -6.46 -1.58
CA VAL A 537 -16.01 -6.74 -0.19
C VAL A 537 -17.31 -7.54 -0.19
N PRO A 538 -17.30 -8.81 0.20
CA PRO A 538 -18.52 -9.57 0.42
C PRO A 538 -19.26 -9.06 1.66
N THR A 539 -20.57 -9.16 1.63
CA THR A 539 -21.45 -8.71 2.71
C THR A 539 -22.46 -9.79 3.03
N GLY A 540 -22.93 -9.83 4.28
CA GLY A 540 -23.99 -10.73 4.66
C GLY A 540 -24.40 -10.56 6.12
N TYR A 541 -25.62 -10.94 6.43
CA TYR A 541 -26.12 -11.01 7.79
C TYR A 541 -27.29 -11.98 7.89
N VAL A 542 -27.58 -12.40 9.12
CA VAL A 542 -28.79 -13.14 9.48
C VAL A 542 -29.65 -12.21 10.33
N ALA A 543 -30.94 -12.15 10.03
CA ALA A 543 -31.91 -11.37 10.78
C ALA A 543 -33.17 -12.21 11.04
N TYR A 544 -33.99 -11.78 12.00
CA TYR A 544 -35.30 -12.38 12.27
C TYR A 544 -36.36 -11.28 12.33
N GLY A 545 -37.51 -11.55 11.73
CA GLY A 545 -38.70 -10.69 11.82
C GLY A 545 -39.97 -11.51 11.78
N THR A 546 -41.06 -10.98 12.33
CA THR A 546 -42.37 -11.64 12.35
C THR A 546 -42.91 -11.92 10.95
N ASP A 547 -42.67 -11.00 10.02
CA ASP A 547 -43.30 -11.03 8.69
C ASP A 547 -42.60 -11.98 7.72
N TYR A 548 -41.30 -12.24 7.93
CA TYR A 548 -40.46 -13.04 7.04
C TYR A 548 -39.74 -14.22 7.71
N GLY A 549 -39.81 -14.32 9.04
CA GLY A 549 -39.08 -15.31 9.84
C GLY A 549 -37.57 -15.05 9.84
N VAL A 550 -36.76 -16.10 9.76
CA VAL A 550 -35.29 -15.95 9.63
C VAL A 550 -34.96 -15.56 8.19
N LEU A 551 -34.22 -14.47 8.03
CA LEU A 551 -33.70 -13.93 6.77
C LEU A 551 -32.19 -14.12 6.70
N PHE A 552 -31.74 -14.69 5.59
CA PHE A 552 -30.34 -14.78 5.22
C PHE A 552 -30.08 -13.83 4.07
N LYS A 553 -29.19 -12.86 4.27
CA LYS A 553 -28.72 -11.96 3.21
C LYS A 553 -27.26 -12.24 2.89
N ALA A 554 -26.95 -12.31 1.61
CA ALA A 554 -25.59 -12.38 1.09
C ALA A 554 -25.41 -11.36 -0.05
N GLY A 555 -24.20 -10.85 -0.21
CA GLY A 555 -23.92 -9.86 -1.24
C GLY A 555 -22.42 -9.62 -1.47
N LEU A 556 -22.16 -8.76 -2.45
CA LEU A 556 -20.83 -8.34 -2.88
C LEU A 556 -20.86 -6.85 -3.22
N SER A 557 -19.90 -6.11 -2.69
CA SER A 557 -19.66 -4.70 -3.00
C SER A 557 -18.33 -4.55 -3.72
N ARG A 558 -18.32 -4.12 -4.98
CA ARG A 558 -17.11 -3.75 -5.74
C ARG A 558 -16.98 -2.23 -5.80
N ARG A 559 -15.88 -1.70 -5.24
CA ARG A 559 -15.50 -0.28 -5.35
C ARG A 559 -14.34 -0.14 -6.32
N GLN A 560 -14.42 0.81 -7.23
CA GLN A 560 -13.32 1.25 -8.07
C GLN A 560 -12.95 2.67 -7.64
N PHE A 561 -11.66 2.90 -7.42
CA PHE A 561 -11.13 4.20 -7.02
C PHE A 561 -10.57 4.95 -8.23
N GLY A 562 -10.45 6.27 -8.14
CA GLY A 562 -9.93 7.09 -9.23
C GLY A 562 -9.57 8.50 -8.78
N PHE A 563 -8.68 9.15 -9.53
CA PHE A 563 -8.18 10.51 -9.26
C PHE A 563 -9.32 11.48 -8.96
N ARG A 564 -9.24 12.16 -7.81
CA ARG A 564 -10.23 13.15 -7.35
C ARG A 564 -11.69 12.67 -7.37
N ARG A 565 -11.93 11.40 -7.04
CA ARG A 565 -13.27 10.79 -6.91
C ARG A 565 -13.46 10.17 -5.52
N ASP A 566 -13.87 11.01 -4.58
CA ASP A 566 -14.12 10.64 -3.19
C ASP A 566 -15.61 10.26 -2.99
N PRO A 567 -15.93 9.15 -2.30
CA PRO A 567 -15.05 8.10 -1.72
C PRO A 567 -14.65 6.97 -2.68
N TYR A 568 -15.18 6.99 -3.90
CA TYR A 568 -14.82 6.07 -4.97
C TYR A 568 -15.24 6.66 -6.33
N ALA A 569 -14.67 6.13 -7.41
CA ALA A 569 -15.07 6.45 -8.77
C ALA A 569 -16.37 5.73 -9.18
N ALA A 570 -16.50 4.47 -8.78
CA ALA A 570 -17.71 3.68 -8.99
C ALA A 570 -17.88 2.66 -7.86
N LYS A 571 -19.13 2.40 -7.47
CA LYS A 571 -19.48 1.33 -6.54
C LYS A 571 -20.64 0.52 -7.09
N TRP A 572 -20.48 -0.79 -7.11
CA TRP A 572 -21.52 -1.76 -7.39
C TRP A 572 -21.78 -2.56 -6.12
N THR A 573 -23.03 -2.66 -5.70
CA THR A 573 -23.49 -3.56 -4.64
C THR A 573 -24.51 -4.51 -5.24
N LEU A 574 -24.25 -5.81 -5.18
CA LEU A 574 -25.20 -6.84 -5.53
C LEU A 574 -25.52 -7.64 -4.28
N SER A 575 -26.79 -7.87 -3.98
CA SER A 575 -27.18 -8.69 -2.84
C SER A 575 -28.44 -9.49 -3.13
N THR A 576 -28.55 -10.65 -2.50
CA THR A 576 -29.76 -11.44 -2.48
C THR A 576 -30.13 -11.78 -1.04
N SER A 577 -31.42 -11.86 -0.77
CA SER A 577 -31.95 -12.28 0.53
C SER A 577 -32.96 -13.40 0.32
N VAL A 578 -32.93 -14.40 1.19
CA VAL A 578 -33.96 -15.46 1.27
C VAL A 578 -34.44 -15.57 2.70
N ALA A 579 -35.72 -15.85 2.90
CA ALA A 579 -36.27 -16.01 4.24
C ALA A 579 -37.16 -17.25 4.37
N THR A 580 -37.26 -17.77 5.58
CA THR A 580 -37.98 -19.01 5.92
C THR A 580 -39.45 -19.04 5.49
N ARG A 581 -40.10 -17.87 5.38
CA ARG A 581 -41.48 -17.75 4.86
C ARG A 581 -41.55 -17.61 3.33
N ASN A 582 -40.65 -18.27 2.60
CA ASN A 582 -40.54 -18.29 1.14
C ASN A 582 -40.51 -16.89 0.48
N ARG A 583 -39.78 -15.96 1.11
CA ARG A 583 -39.55 -14.61 0.59
C ARG A 583 -38.14 -14.53 0.01
N PHE A 584 -38.02 -13.85 -1.12
CA PHE A 584 -36.76 -13.59 -1.80
C PHE A 584 -36.63 -12.12 -2.23
N ASP A 585 -35.38 -11.67 -2.29
CA ASP A 585 -34.94 -10.36 -2.77
C ASP A 585 -33.70 -10.53 -3.65
N LEU A 586 -33.63 -9.79 -4.75
CA LEU A 586 -32.41 -9.55 -5.50
C LEU A 586 -32.30 -8.05 -5.71
N SER A 587 -31.23 -7.45 -5.21
CA SER A 587 -30.99 -6.02 -5.24
C SER A 587 -29.64 -5.70 -5.85
N MET A 588 -29.61 -4.70 -6.73
CA MET A 588 -28.43 -4.09 -7.32
C MET A 588 -28.46 -2.58 -7.07
N GLU A 589 -27.34 -2.06 -6.58
CA GLU A 589 -27.09 -0.63 -6.47
C GLU A 589 -25.80 -0.29 -7.21
N HIS A 590 -25.84 0.76 -8.01
CA HIS A 590 -24.70 1.33 -8.71
C HIS A 590 -24.59 2.83 -8.40
N ASP A 591 -23.38 3.30 -8.15
CA ASP A 591 -23.07 4.71 -7.96
C ASP A 591 -21.79 5.06 -8.71
N TYR A 592 -21.87 5.95 -9.70
CA TYR A 592 -20.76 6.43 -10.51
C TYR A 592 -20.54 7.92 -10.28
N ARG A 593 -19.38 8.28 -9.73
CA ARG A 593 -19.04 9.65 -9.36
C ARG A 593 -18.17 10.32 -10.42
N PHE A 594 -18.50 11.56 -10.75
CA PHE A 594 -17.69 12.36 -11.66
C PHE A 594 -16.44 12.88 -10.95
N GLU A 595 -15.40 13.14 -11.73
CA GLU A 595 -14.13 13.66 -11.23
C GLU A 595 -14.30 15.09 -10.70
N ASN A 596 -13.75 15.35 -9.50
CA ASN A 596 -13.77 16.65 -8.84
C ASN A 596 -15.15 17.32 -8.84
N SER A 597 -16.19 16.55 -8.52
CA SER A 597 -17.58 16.98 -8.59
C SER A 597 -18.41 16.30 -7.51
N GLY A 598 -19.33 17.05 -6.91
CA GLY A 598 -20.40 16.48 -6.08
C GLY A 598 -21.47 15.76 -6.91
N GLN A 599 -21.47 15.88 -8.23
CA GLN A 599 -22.44 15.22 -9.11
C GLN A 599 -22.06 13.75 -9.35
N HIS A 600 -23.07 12.90 -9.47
CA HIS A 600 -22.91 11.48 -9.71
C HIS A 600 -24.18 10.86 -10.32
N PHE A 601 -24.04 9.66 -10.85
CA PHE A 601 -25.13 8.86 -11.40
C PHE A 601 -25.36 7.65 -10.51
N ARG A 602 -26.58 7.52 -9.97
CA ARG A 602 -26.99 6.39 -9.13
C ARG A 602 -28.02 5.55 -9.86
N THR A 603 -27.98 4.25 -9.67
CA THR A 603 -29.03 3.34 -10.14
C THR A 603 -29.34 2.35 -9.03
N ARG A 604 -30.62 2.21 -8.70
CA ARG A 604 -31.11 1.15 -7.84
C ARG A 604 -32.05 0.27 -8.65
N ALA A 605 -31.85 -1.04 -8.58
CA ALA A 605 -32.73 -2.02 -9.21
C ALA A 605 -32.95 -3.17 -8.25
N PHE A 606 -34.19 -3.52 -7.96
CA PHE A 606 -34.48 -4.64 -7.09
C PHE A 606 -35.76 -5.37 -7.48
N GLY A 607 -35.73 -6.69 -7.31
CA GLY A 607 -36.88 -7.57 -7.40
C GLY A 607 -37.12 -8.21 -6.05
N THR A 608 -38.27 -7.97 -5.43
CA THR A 608 -38.55 -8.39 -4.05
C THR A 608 -39.94 -8.95 -3.88
N SER A 609 -40.07 -9.89 -2.94
CA SER A 609 -41.35 -10.40 -2.43
C SER A 609 -41.57 -10.02 -0.96
N PHE A 610 -40.66 -9.23 -0.38
CA PHE A 610 -40.75 -8.75 1.01
C PHE A 610 -41.68 -7.54 1.19
N ASP A 611 -42.19 -6.98 0.09
CA ASP A 611 -43.16 -5.89 0.14
C ASP A 611 -44.53 -6.41 0.58
N VAL A 612 -44.76 -6.34 1.90
CA VAL A 612 -45.98 -6.74 2.58
C VAL A 612 -46.76 -5.49 2.93
N ILE A 613 -48.02 -5.41 2.47
CA ILE A 613 -48.97 -4.42 2.96
C ILE A 613 -50.08 -5.12 3.73
N HIS A 614 -50.65 -4.42 4.70
CA HIS A 614 -51.85 -4.86 5.38
C HIS A 614 -53.03 -4.05 4.83
N PHE A 615 -53.95 -4.74 4.15
CA PHE A 615 -55.11 -4.13 3.53
C PHE A 615 -56.34 -4.42 4.37
N TYR A 616 -56.78 -3.44 5.16
CA TYR A 616 -57.94 -3.52 6.06
C TYR A 616 -59.24 -3.04 5.42
N GLY A 617 -59.30 -2.93 4.09
CA GLY A 617 -60.47 -2.42 3.36
C GLY A 617 -60.42 -0.93 3.03
N LEU A 618 -61.48 -0.45 2.40
CA LEU A 618 -61.61 0.93 1.92
C LEU A 618 -62.38 1.78 2.95
N GLY A 619 -61.65 2.36 3.90
CA GLY A 619 -62.19 3.33 4.86
C GLY A 619 -62.49 2.76 6.25
N ASN A 620 -63.07 3.61 7.12
CA ASN A 620 -63.19 3.36 8.55
C ASN A 620 -64.39 2.45 8.93
N ASN A 621 -65.20 2.01 7.97
CA ASN A 621 -66.37 1.17 8.21
C ASN A 621 -66.09 -0.34 8.03
N THR A 622 -64.83 -0.72 7.85
CA THR A 622 -64.45 -2.13 7.69
C THR A 622 -64.38 -2.80 9.06
N ALA A 623 -65.09 -3.93 9.22
CA ALA A 623 -65.06 -4.68 10.47
C ALA A 623 -63.69 -5.33 10.68
N ASP A 624 -63.10 -5.10 11.86
CA ASP A 624 -61.93 -5.85 12.33
C ASP A 624 -62.38 -7.31 12.56
N SER A 625 -61.92 -8.20 11.69
CA SER A 625 -62.52 -9.52 11.44
C SER A 625 -61.48 -10.65 11.42
N GLY A 626 -60.23 -10.38 11.80
CA GLY A 626 -59.21 -11.42 11.91
C GLY A 626 -57.87 -10.90 12.44
N ASP A 627 -56.94 -11.82 12.67
CA ASP A 627 -55.58 -11.47 13.08
C ASP A 627 -54.83 -10.71 11.96
N THR A 628 -53.75 -10.00 12.29
CA THR A 628 -52.96 -9.19 11.35
C THR A 628 -52.54 -9.95 10.08
N GLU A 629 -52.26 -11.25 10.20
CA GLU A 629 -51.91 -12.12 9.07
C GLU A 629 -53.06 -12.29 8.07
N PHE A 630 -54.33 -12.19 8.48
CA PHE A 630 -55.49 -12.24 7.58
C PHE A 630 -55.52 -11.04 6.63
N TYR A 631 -55.05 -9.88 7.08
CA TYR A 631 -55.02 -8.64 6.29
C TYR A 631 -53.79 -8.49 5.40
N GLU A 632 -52.87 -9.44 5.46
CA GLU A 632 -51.62 -9.41 4.71
C GLU A 632 -51.84 -9.61 3.20
N VAL A 633 -51.24 -8.74 2.38
CA VAL A 633 -51.23 -8.86 0.91
C VAL A 633 -49.81 -9.13 0.42
N GLN A 634 -49.64 -10.30 -0.17
CA GLN A 634 -48.39 -10.71 -0.81
C GLN A 634 -48.30 -10.14 -2.22
N ARG A 635 -47.20 -9.42 -2.47
CA ARG A 635 -46.88 -8.82 -3.77
C ARG A 635 -45.45 -9.17 -4.18
N ARG A 636 -45.25 -9.29 -5.50
CA ARG A 636 -43.92 -9.32 -6.11
C ARG A 636 -43.71 -8.00 -6.84
N LEU A 637 -42.61 -7.34 -6.51
CA LEU A 637 -42.27 -6.03 -6.98
C LEU A 637 -40.95 -6.10 -7.75
N VAL A 638 -40.89 -5.46 -8.91
CA VAL A 638 -39.63 -5.14 -9.61
C VAL A 638 -39.59 -3.64 -9.81
N THR A 639 -38.52 -3.00 -9.33
CA THR A 639 -38.32 -1.55 -9.42
C THR A 639 -36.95 -1.24 -10.01
N VAL A 640 -36.89 -0.25 -10.89
CA VAL A 640 -35.65 0.32 -11.45
C VAL A 640 -35.71 1.85 -11.35
N GLU A 641 -34.67 2.43 -10.76
CA GLU A 641 -34.56 3.84 -10.39
C GLU A 641 -33.19 4.39 -10.82
N PRO A 642 -33.02 4.82 -12.08
CA PRO A 642 -31.86 5.61 -12.49
C PRO A 642 -32.03 7.05 -11.99
N MET A 643 -30.98 7.62 -11.41
CA MET A 643 -30.99 8.96 -10.81
C MET A 643 -29.72 9.71 -11.18
N PHE A 644 -29.89 10.98 -11.55
CA PHE A 644 -28.80 11.95 -11.49
C PHE A 644 -28.85 12.60 -10.10
N ALA A 645 -27.71 12.64 -9.42
CA ALA A 645 -27.64 13.11 -8.04
C ALA A 645 -26.46 14.05 -7.81
N ARG A 646 -26.56 14.85 -6.74
CA ARG A 646 -25.54 15.78 -6.28
C ARG A 646 -25.43 15.72 -4.76
N SER A 647 -24.22 15.43 -4.29
CA SER A 647 -23.83 15.53 -2.89
C SER A 647 -23.43 16.97 -2.54
N PHE A 648 -23.93 17.48 -1.42
CA PHE A 648 -23.66 18.79 -0.84
C PHE A 648 -23.02 18.58 0.54
N GLY A 649 -21.68 18.58 0.58
CA GLY A 649 -20.96 18.16 1.78
C GLY A 649 -21.14 16.67 2.07
N GLU A 650 -20.97 16.28 3.32
CA GLU A 650 -20.97 14.86 3.74
C GLU A 650 -22.37 14.30 4.04
N ASN A 651 -23.33 15.18 4.33
CA ASN A 651 -24.60 14.80 4.97
C ASN A 651 -25.84 14.99 4.09
N LEU A 652 -25.71 15.63 2.93
CA LEU A 652 -26.84 15.89 2.04
C LEU A 652 -26.55 15.37 0.64
N ASP A 653 -27.45 14.54 0.12
CA ASP A 653 -27.39 13.98 -1.23
C ASP A 653 -28.77 14.13 -1.88
N VAL A 654 -28.85 14.88 -2.99
CA VAL A 654 -30.11 15.18 -3.68
C VAL A 654 -30.09 14.53 -5.05
N GLY A 655 -31.05 13.64 -5.31
CA GLY A 655 -31.18 12.93 -6.58
C GLY A 655 -32.54 13.17 -7.23
N VAL A 656 -32.55 13.18 -8.57
CA VAL A 656 -33.77 13.22 -9.37
C VAL A 656 -33.68 12.18 -10.49
N GLY A 657 -34.79 11.49 -10.74
CA GLY A 657 -34.85 10.48 -11.79
C GLY A 657 -36.22 9.80 -11.86
N PRO A 658 -36.52 9.11 -12.98
CA PRO A 658 -37.75 8.35 -13.12
C PRO A 658 -37.73 7.06 -12.28
N THR A 659 -38.91 6.55 -11.97
CA THR A 659 -39.09 5.23 -11.34
C THR A 659 -39.93 4.35 -12.26
N ALA A 660 -39.37 3.22 -12.69
CA ALA A 660 -40.12 2.18 -13.38
C ALA A 660 -40.45 1.08 -12.37
N ARG A 661 -41.74 0.80 -12.16
CA ARG A 661 -42.22 -0.16 -11.17
C ARG A 661 -43.23 -1.11 -11.79
N TYR A 662 -42.95 -2.40 -11.66
CA TYR A 662 -43.88 -3.49 -11.99
C TYR A 662 -44.26 -4.22 -10.69
N SER A 663 -45.56 -4.36 -10.43
CA SER A 663 -46.07 -5.08 -9.28
C SER A 663 -47.07 -6.15 -9.71
N ARG A 664 -46.96 -7.33 -9.12
CA ARG A 664 -47.93 -8.42 -9.30
C ARG A 664 -48.38 -8.91 -7.93
N THR A 665 -49.65 -8.72 -7.64
CA THR A 665 -50.32 -9.29 -6.46
C THR A 665 -50.58 -10.78 -6.68
N GLY A 666 -50.24 -11.62 -5.70
CA GLY A 666 -50.54 -13.05 -5.75
C GLY A 666 -52.04 -13.34 -5.62
N ALA A 667 -52.41 -14.62 -5.65
CA ALA A 667 -53.81 -15.03 -5.45
C ALA A 667 -54.33 -14.66 -4.04
N ASN A 668 -53.44 -14.59 -3.04
CA ASN A 668 -53.76 -14.20 -1.65
C ASN A 668 -54.94 -15.01 -1.08
N GLU A 669 -55.02 -16.30 -1.39
CA GLU A 669 -56.06 -17.21 -0.91
C GLU A 669 -56.10 -17.21 0.62
N GLY A 670 -57.31 -17.10 1.18
CA GLY A 670 -57.52 -17.05 2.63
C GLY A 670 -57.15 -15.70 3.28
N LYS A 671 -56.81 -14.66 2.50
CA LYS A 671 -56.57 -13.29 3.00
C LYS A 671 -57.76 -12.38 2.71
N PHE A 672 -57.94 -11.32 3.51
CA PHE A 672 -59.05 -10.36 3.37
C PHE A 672 -59.14 -9.74 1.96
N ILE A 673 -58.01 -9.46 1.30
CA ILE A 673 -58.03 -8.89 -0.06
C ILE A 673 -58.72 -9.82 -1.08
N SER A 674 -58.70 -11.14 -0.86
CA SER A 674 -59.39 -12.10 -1.72
C SER A 674 -60.90 -12.12 -1.51
N THR A 675 -61.39 -11.63 -0.37
CA THR A 675 -62.84 -11.51 -0.08
C THR A 675 -63.45 -10.24 -0.65
N VAL A 676 -62.63 -9.26 -1.07
CA VAL A 676 -63.11 -8.01 -1.64
C VAL A 676 -63.36 -8.18 -3.13
N THR A 677 -64.60 -8.54 -3.49
CA THR A 677 -65.10 -8.49 -4.86
C THR A 677 -65.46 -7.06 -5.26
N ASN A 678 -65.02 -6.59 -6.43
CA ASN A 678 -65.28 -5.26 -7.04
C ASN A 678 -64.42 -4.08 -6.53
N LEU A 679 -63.09 -4.21 -6.56
CA LEU A 679 -62.19 -3.07 -6.47
C LEU A 679 -62.06 -2.41 -7.86
N TYR A 680 -62.88 -1.38 -8.13
CA TYR A 680 -62.89 -0.47 -9.29
C TYR A 680 -62.52 -1.05 -10.68
N GLY A 681 -63.54 -1.13 -11.56
CA GLY A 681 -63.36 -1.33 -13.01
C GLY A 681 -63.79 -2.70 -13.56
N ALA A 682 -64.89 -3.26 -13.05
CA ALA A 682 -65.64 -4.30 -13.75
C ALA A 682 -66.71 -3.68 -14.66
#